data_AF-A0A3N9NRA6-F1
#
_entry.id   AF-A0A3N9NRA6-F1
#
_cell.length_a   1.000
_cell.length_b   1.000
_cell.length_c   1.000
_cell.angle_alpha   90.00
_cell.angle_beta   90.00
_cell.angle_gamma   90.00
#
_symmetry.space_group_name_H-M   'P 1'
#
loop_
_entity.id
_entity.type
_entity.pdbx_description
1 polymer ?
#
loop_
_entity_poly.entity_id
_entity_poly.type
_entity_poly.pdbx_seq_one_letter_code
_entity_poly.pdbx_strand_id
1 'polypeptide(L)'
;MVAIRRDTSSAIVGTALHGRSIRSAQIDLQEKKMPDISKYIAPDICAKMSDAISEAQGNEVFFVGWVDDDLRVHDVQVVARGNESAVPAVMTVAQDADVVIHNHPSGTLKPSKADLNIAGRLDAFSVAFYVVNNDVDFIYVVVEPFSKKEVRPLQTEKIEKLLQPGGIISQKLAGYEDRPQQIDMIDYVVQAFNDGKISSIEAGTGTGKTMAYLLPSIYWAVKNKERIVISTNTINLQEQLIKKDIPFLQKALPVKFDAVLVKGRSNYVCLRKVDDVRSEFDLFADEGDKDELRSLIGWARNSRDGSKADLAIIPKYDVWEKIAAESDTCTHSRCKYFRTCFVNKARRKATKAHILVVNHHLLFADLAIRHQTGSFKDAAVLPPYQRIIFDEAHHIENVATNYFGSQITRAGIIRILSRLHRRQKAMEKGFLHSLRYKILQRRGKLPDELVEQIISKIRMQLAPAVDLLIEQTDSVMDLLFEALQRYHGSTLESELKLRLLPHVIDALFHAPGLTAPFKDYIQTLKLFATDIDDLVALANKCRKHSKDDWDSIIIELQAQAERIVAVADVLQQVIFEWDEENIRWIEARQGWRGKSIIRFQMSPLQVNKMMKEAVYDTFDTVIMTSATLTVENSFDFLAERIGFDTVVDDRRTELILPAPFDYERQVILAVPMDMPDPRHPNFAQELGKAVFKAISISEGRAFILFTSYGLLNMIYRQLEESLQMIGIKPLKQGNENRHELLKRFRREKTSVLFGTDSFWEGVDVEGDALEAVFITKLPFKVPSEPIIEARYEAIAKNGGNPFMEYAVPLAVLKFKQGFGRLIRRQSDRGCVIIFDNRVIQKSYGKKFIHSLPKCHTVVGTRDEVFSELKSFF
;
A
#
# COMPACT_ATOMS: atom_id res chain seq x y z
N MET A 1 29.16 7.19 60.89
CA MET A 1 28.68 8.10 61.95
C MET A 1 27.31 8.62 61.50
N VAL A 2 26.27 8.20 62.21
CA VAL A 2 24.89 8.75 62.35
C VAL A 2 24.09 8.99 61.04
N ALA A 3 23.21 8.08 60.59
CA ALA A 3 21.88 7.67 61.09
C ALA A 3 20.72 8.56 60.59
N ILE A 4 19.84 7.99 59.73
CA ILE A 4 18.52 8.52 59.38
C ILE A 4 17.49 7.41 59.64
N ARG A 5 16.43 7.77 60.38
CA ARG A 5 15.33 6.90 60.83
C ARG A 5 14.36 6.56 59.68
N ARG A 6 13.72 5.40 59.87
CA ARG A 6 12.68 4.74 59.07
C ARG A 6 11.40 5.56 58.96
N ASP A 7 10.73 5.46 57.81
CA ASP A 7 9.32 5.08 57.76
C ASP A 7 8.99 4.33 56.46
N THR A 8 8.27 3.23 56.62
CA THR A 8 7.95 2.21 55.61
C THR A 8 6.47 2.27 55.26
N SER A 9 6.12 2.31 53.97
CA SER A 9 5.12 1.40 53.38
C SER A 9 4.82 1.74 51.92
N SER A 10 5.08 0.77 51.05
CA SER A 10 4.65 0.61 49.67
C SER A 10 3.16 0.27 49.58
N ALA A 11 2.42 0.85 48.63
CA ALA A 11 1.08 0.40 48.26
C ALA A 11 1.04 -0.09 46.81
N ILE A 12 1.00 -1.41 46.68
CA ILE A 12 0.70 -2.22 45.50
C ILE A 12 -0.83 -2.39 45.47
N VAL A 13 -1.50 -2.03 44.37
CA VAL A 13 -2.94 -2.33 44.20
C VAL A 13 -3.07 -3.56 43.30
N GLY A 14 -3.22 -4.71 43.95
CA GLY A 14 -3.66 -5.97 43.36
C GLY A 14 -5.18 -6.13 43.55
N THR A 15 -5.84 -6.54 42.47
CA THR A 15 -7.25 -6.93 42.43
C THR A 15 -7.46 -8.29 43.08
N ALA A 16 -8.29 -8.35 44.13
CA ALA A 16 -8.87 -9.58 44.64
C ALA A 16 -10.38 -9.40 44.89
N LEU A 17 -11.16 -10.24 44.21
CA LEU A 17 -12.57 -10.54 44.47
C LEU A 17 -12.72 -11.13 45.88
N HIS A 18 -13.76 -10.75 46.63
CA HIS A 18 -14.62 -11.66 47.39
C HIS A 18 -15.97 -10.99 47.68
N GLY A 19 -17.03 -11.77 47.53
CA GLY A 19 -18.40 -11.28 47.44
C GLY A 19 -19.04 -10.83 48.75
N ARG A 20 -20.10 -10.02 48.60
CA ARG A 20 -21.21 -9.92 49.55
C ARG A 20 -22.51 -9.64 48.79
N SER A 21 -23.43 -10.59 48.97
CA SER A 21 -24.88 -10.51 49.04
C SER A 21 -25.64 -9.51 48.14
N ILE A 22 -26.40 -10.11 47.24
CA ILE A 22 -27.63 -9.60 46.66
C ILE A 22 -28.61 -9.26 47.81
N ARG A 23 -28.88 -7.98 48.03
CA ARG A 23 -30.12 -7.36 48.58
C ARG A 23 -29.75 -5.96 49.10
N SER A 24 -30.63 -4.99 48.86
CA SER A 24 -30.54 -3.56 49.24
C SER A 24 -29.62 -2.66 48.39
N ALA A 25 -30.10 -2.36 47.17
CA ALA A 25 -29.82 -1.08 46.50
C ALA A 25 -31.04 -0.70 45.63
N GLN A 26 -32.22 -0.72 46.26
CA GLN A 26 -33.38 0.07 45.85
C GLN A 26 -33.29 1.38 46.64
N ILE A 27 -32.43 2.31 46.23
CA ILE A 27 -32.47 3.71 46.70
C ILE A 27 -32.08 4.60 45.50
N ASP A 28 -33.05 5.43 45.11
CA ASP A 28 -33.02 6.66 44.31
C ASP A 28 -32.26 6.73 42.98
N LEU A 29 -33.01 6.57 41.90
CA LEU A 29 -32.71 7.11 40.56
C LEU A 29 -33.71 8.20 40.13
N GLN A 30 -34.59 8.68 41.02
CA GLN A 30 -35.63 9.67 40.67
C GLN A 30 -35.21 11.14 40.77
N GLU A 31 -33.96 11.46 41.15
CA GLU A 31 -33.48 12.85 41.22
C GLU A 31 -32.14 13.08 40.48
N LYS A 32 -32.03 12.65 39.23
CA LYS A 32 -31.14 13.33 38.27
C LYS A 32 -32.01 14.19 37.38
N LYS A 33 -31.96 15.52 37.57
CA LYS A 33 -32.58 16.50 36.67
C LYS A 33 -32.26 16.10 35.23
N MET A 34 -33.30 15.73 34.48
CA MET A 34 -33.18 15.48 33.05
C MET A 34 -32.69 16.78 32.36
N PRO A 35 -31.95 16.68 31.26
CA PRO A 35 -31.47 17.85 30.53
C PRO A 35 -32.64 18.75 30.14
N ASP A 36 -32.44 20.07 30.23
CA ASP A 36 -33.39 21.04 29.71
C ASP A 36 -33.53 20.84 28.18
N ILE A 37 -34.71 20.48 27.71
CA ILE A 37 -34.95 20.14 26.31
C ILE A 37 -34.71 21.32 25.36
N SER A 38 -34.89 22.55 25.85
CA SER A 38 -34.65 23.79 25.09
C SER A 38 -33.18 23.98 24.69
N LYS A 39 -32.26 23.25 25.35
CA LYS A 39 -30.84 23.20 24.97
C LYS A 39 -30.60 22.36 23.72
N TYR A 40 -31.50 21.46 23.36
CA TYR A 40 -31.31 20.45 22.31
C TYR A 40 -32.28 20.58 21.15
N ILE A 41 -33.52 21.01 21.39
CA ILE A 41 -34.57 21.14 20.36
C ILE A 41 -35.20 22.53 20.49
N ALA A 42 -35.37 23.23 19.36
CA ALA A 42 -36.02 24.54 19.36
C ALA A 42 -37.49 24.42 19.82
N PRO A 43 -38.04 25.41 20.56
CA PRO A 43 -39.39 25.30 21.14
C PRO A 43 -40.51 25.09 20.12
N ASP A 44 -40.42 25.72 18.95
CA ASP A 44 -41.33 25.55 17.82
C ASP A 44 -41.26 24.14 17.21
N ILE A 45 -40.07 23.55 17.22
CA ILE A 45 -39.86 22.16 16.79
C ILE A 45 -40.39 21.16 17.81
N CYS A 46 -40.27 21.43 19.11
CA CYS A 46 -40.92 20.61 20.14
C CYS A 46 -42.43 20.55 19.92
N ALA A 47 -43.07 21.69 19.63
CA ALA A 47 -44.49 21.76 19.31
C ALA A 47 -44.83 20.95 18.04
N LYS A 48 -44.06 21.14 16.95
CA LYS A 48 -44.24 20.39 15.69
C LYS A 48 -44.13 18.86 15.89
N MET A 49 -43.20 18.41 16.74
CA MET A 49 -43.03 16.99 17.07
C MET A 49 -44.19 16.47 17.92
N SER A 50 -44.61 17.22 18.95
CA SER A 50 -45.75 16.86 19.79
C SER A 50 -47.03 16.73 18.97
N ASP A 51 -47.27 17.63 18.02
CA ASP A 51 -48.42 17.56 17.10
C ASP A 51 -48.37 16.28 16.25
N ALA A 52 -47.20 15.96 15.67
CA ALA A 52 -47.01 14.74 14.87
C ALA A 52 -47.18 13.44 15.68
N ILE A 53 -46.79 13.44 16.96
CA ILE A 53 -47.01 12.32 17.89
C ILE A 53 -48.50 12.20 18.25
N SER A 54 -49.18 13.33 18.47
CA SER A 54 -50.62 13.36 18.72
C SER A 54 -51.43 12.87 17.52
N GLU A 55 -51.05 13.25 16.30
CA GLU A 55 -51.62 12.69 15.06
C GLU A 55 -51.45 11.18 14.96
N ALA A 56 -50.34 10.65 15.50
CA ALA A 56 -50.08 9.23 15.61
C ALA A 56 -50.80 8.57 16.82
N GLN A 57 -51.70 9.28 17.50
CA GLN A 57 -52.41 8.83 18.70
C GLN A 57 -51.48 8.46 19.87
N GLY A 58 -50.35 9.15 19.99
CA GLY A 58 -49.36 8.89 21.04
C GLY A 58 -48.49 7.66 20.81
N ASN A 59 -48.62 7.00 19.65
CA ASN A 59 -47.73 5.93 19.24
C ASN A 59 -46.31 6.43 18.98
N GLU A 60 -45.36 5.50 18.91
CA GLU A 60 -43.96 5.81 18.63
C GLU A 60 -43.79 6.34 17.20
N VAL A 61 -43.06 7.44 17.05
CA VAL A 61 -42.78 8.13 15.80
C VAL A 61 -41.27 8.30 15.67
N PHE A 62 -40.75 7.98 14.49
CA PHE A 62 -39.33 8.09 14.16
C PHE A 62 -39.10 9.34 13.33
N PHE A 63 -38.27 10.22 13.85
CA PHE A 63 -37.91 11.50 13.27
C PHE A 63 -36.44 11.53 12.87
N VAL A 64 -36.15 12.32 11.85
CA VAL A 64 -34.80 12.82 11.56
C VAL A 64 -34.84 14.34 11.68
N GLY A 65 -33.74 14.93 12.15
CA GLY A 65 -33.64 16.38 12.33
C GLY A 65 -32.27 16.92 11.96
N TRP A 66 -32.24 18.24 11.76
CA TRP A 66 -31.06 18.99 11.37
C TRP A 66 -30.77 20.07 12.41
N VAL A 67 -29.48 20.25 12.68
CA VAL A 67 -29.00 21.22 13.67
C VAL A 67 -28.38 22.43 12.99
N ASP A 68 -28.47 23.57 13.66
CA ASP A 68 -27.77 24.80 13.25
C ASP A 68 -26.48 24.97 14.09
N ASP A 69 -25.80 26.11 13.96
CA ASP A 69 -24.52 26.41 14.64
C ASP A 69 -24.57 26.33 16.18
N ASP A 70 -25.75 26.47 16.78
CA ASP A 70 -25.97 26.32 18.22
C ASP A 70 -26.16 24.85 18.67
N LEU A 71 -26.06 23.89 17.74
CA LEU A 71 -26.26 22.46 17.92
C LEU A 71 -27.66 22.08 18.41
N ARG A 72 -28.65 22.97 18.22
CA ARG A 72 -30.05 22.72 18.48
C ARG A 72 -30.76 22.28 17.22
N VAL A 73 -31.76 21.42 17.37
CA VAL A 73 -32.59 20.95 16.26
C VAL A 73 -33.56 22.06 15.88
N HIS A 74 -33.41 22.60 14.67
CA HIS A 74 -34.25 23.66 14.10
C HIS A 74 -35.16 23.17 12.98
N ASP A 75 -34.95 21.96 12.47
CA ASP A 75 -35.91 21.30 11.58
C ASP A 75 -35.99 19.81 11.86
N VAL A 76 -37.17 19.25 11.61
CA VAL A 76 -37.49 17.85 11.84
C VAL A 76 -38.47 17.33 10.79
N GLN A 77 -38.24 16.09 10.37
CA GLN A 77 -39.08 15.35 9.45
C GLN A 77 -39.53 14.03 10.08
N VAL A 78 -40.83 13.73 10.00
CA VAL A 78 -41.38 12.41 10.34
C VAL A 78 -41.01 11.43 9.24
N VAL A 79 -40.31 10.36 9.58
CA VAL A 79 -39.86 9.34 8.62
C VAL A 79 -40.66 8.06 8.74
N ALA A 80 -41.08 7.69 9.95
CA ALA A 80 -41.96 6.54 10.17
C ALA A 80 -42.88 6.75 11.37
N ARG A 81 -44.07 6.14 11.33
CA ARG A 81 -45.01 6.06 12.45
C ARG A 81 -45.21 4.58 12.81
N GLY A 82 -45.14 4.29 14.09
CA GLY A 82 -45.16 2.95 14.66
C GLY A 82 -46.42 2.70 15.48
N ASN A 83 -46.28 1.87 16.51
CA ASN A 83 -47.32 1.58 17.49
C ASN A 83 -46.84 1.91 18.91
N GLU A 84 -47.56 1.47 19.94
CA GLU A 84 -47.26 1.74 21.34
C GLU A 84 -45.92 1.16 21.84
N SER A 85 -45.27 0.31 21.04
CA SER A 85 -44.10 -0.48 21.46
C SER A 85 -42.91 -0.49 20.49
N ALA A 86 -43.11 -0.07 19.23
CA ALA A 86 -42.07 -0.10 18.22
C ALA A 86 -42.37 0.83 17.02
N VAL A 87 -41.31 1.35 16.42
CA VAL A 87 -41.32 2.06 15.12
C VAL A 87 -40.23 1.52 14.17
N PRO A 88 -40.46 1.49 12.85
CA PRO A 88 -39.40 1.17 11.89
C PRO A 88 -38.27 2.20 11.89
N ALA A 89 -37.02 1.74 12.04
CA ALA A 89 -35.83 2.57 11.90
C ALA A 89 -35.38 2.63 10.42
N VAL A 90 -35.65 3.76 9.75
CA VAL A 90 -35.32 3.95 8.33
C VAL A 90 -33.89 4.48 8.20
N MET A 91 -32.93 3.55 8.22
CA MET A 91 -31.49 3.86 8.31
C MET A 91 -30.93 4.65 7.13
N THR A 92 -31.49 4.50 5.93
CA THR A 92 -31.00 5.20 4.72
C THR A 92 -31.14 6.71 4.85
N VAL A 93 -32.26 7.19 5.42
CA VAL A 93 -32.49 8.63 5.64
C VAL A 93 -31.78 9.11 6.91
N ALA A 94 -31.75 8.27 7.94
CA ALA A 94 -31.12 8.59 9.22
C ALA A 94 -29.60 8.86 9.11
N GLN A 95 -28.91 8.28 8.13
CA GLN A 95 -27.47 8.46 7.92
C GLN A 95 -27.10 9.86 7.40
N ASP A 96 -28.04 10.56 6.76
CA ASP A 96 -27.83 11.87 6.15
C ASP A 96 -28.33 13.04 7.03
N ALA A 97 -28.91 12.73 8.19
CA ALA A 97 -29.40 13.71 9.16
C ALA A 97 -28.34 14.05 10.23
N ASP A 98 -28.53 15.14 10.97
CA ASP A 98 -27.63 15.46 12.09
C ASP A 98 -28.08 14.78 13.40
N VAL A 99 -29.39 14.50 13.52
CA VAL A 99 -29.97 13.80 14.66
C VAL A 99 -31.11 12.86 14.25
N VAL A 100 -31.22 11.75 14.98
CA VAL A 100 -32.40 10.90 15.01
C VAL A 100 -33.13 11.08 16.33
N ILE A 101 -34.45 11.19 16.27
CA ILE A 101 -35.29 11.37 17.45
C ILE A 101 -36.47 10.41 17.40
N HIS A 102 -36.83 9.80 18.52
CA HIS A 102 -38.10 9.07 18.65
C HIS A 102 -38.70 9.27 20.03
N ASN A 103 -40.02 9.13 20.14
CA ASN A 103 -40.72 9.22 21.42
C ASN A 103 -40.89 7.84 22.07
N HIS A 104 -40.86 7.78 23.40
CA HIS A 104 -41.32 6.61 24.15
C HIS A 104 -42.74 6.85 24.65
N PRO A 105 -43.77 6.15 24.12
CA PRO A 105 -45.17 6.31 24.53
C PRO A 105 -45.41 6.09 26.03
N SER A 106 -44.57 5.25 26.66
CA SER A 106 -44.62 4.96 28.10
C SER A 106 -44.16 6.11 29.01
N GLY A 107 -43.58 7.19 28.45
CA GLY A 107 -42.93 8.27 29.20
C GLY A 107 -41.61 7.88 29.88
N THR A 108 -41.19 6.60 29.81
CA THR A 108 -39.92 6.14 30.36
C THR A 108 -38.81 6.30 29.33
N LEU A 109 -37.98 7.33 29.43
CA LEU A 109 -36.96 7.65 28.41
C LEU A 109 -35.67 6.84 28.50
N LYS A 110 -35.69 5.72 29.23
CA LYS A 110 -34.53 4.84 29.32
C LYS A 110 -34.39 4.07 28.00
N PRO A 111 -33.24 4.15 27.30
CA PRO A 111 -33.09 3.51 26.00
C PRO A 111 -33.13 1.97 26.11
N SER A 112 -33.86 1.38 25.17
CA SER A 112 -33.96 -0.05 24.93
C SER A 112 -32.67 -0.62 24.31
N LYS A 113 -32.56 -1.95 24.22
CA LYS A 113 -31.43 -2.60 23.51
C LYS A 113 -31.44 -2.28 22.01
N ALA A 114 -32.62 -2.04 21.42
CA ALA A 114 -32.72 -1.67 20.01
C ALA A 114 -32.17 -0.26 19.81
N ASP A 115 -32.52 0.68 20.69
CA ASP A 115 -32.08 2.08 20.64
C ASP A 115 -30.56 2.17 20.75
N LEU A 116 -29.96 1.43 21.69
CA LEU A 116 -28.50 1.37 21.83
C LEU A 116 -27.81 0.76 20.59
N ASN A 117 -28.45 -0.18 19.91
CA ASN A 117 -27.92 -0.78 18.69
C ASN A 117 -28.01 0.19 17.50
N ILE A 118 -29.14 0.88 17.35
CA ILE A 118 -29.34 1.90 16.31
C ILE A 118 -28.37 3.07 16.54
N ALA A 119 -28.30 3.59 17.76
CA ALA A 119 -27.35 4.63 18.14
C ALA A 119 -25.89 4.22 17.85
N GLY A 120 -25.52 2.99 18.20
CA GLY A 120 -24.17 2.47 17.90
C GLY A 120 -23.86 2.32 16.41
N ARG A 121 -24.87 2.12 15.57
CA ARG A 121 -24.71 2.10 14.10
C ARG A 121 -24.64 3.50 13.50
N LEU A 122 -25.34 4.47 14.09
CA LEU A 122 -25.40 5.86 13.65
C LEU A 122 -24.19 6.71 14.09
N ASP A 123 -23.49 6.30 15.16
CA ASP A 123 -22.26 6.96 15.63
C ASP A 123 -21.18 7.08 14.54
N ALA A 124 -21.06 6.07 13.67
CA ALA A 124 -20.13 6.08 12.52
C ALA A 124 -20.43 7.22 11.51
N PHE A 125 -21.67 7.70 11.50
CA PHE A 125 -22.13 8.78 10.63
C PHE A 125 -22.14 10.14 11.36
N SER A 126 -21.75 10.18 12.64
CA SER A 126 -21.79 11.38 13.49
C SER A 126 -23.21 11.94 13.66
N VAL A 127 -24.20 11.04 13.74
CA VAL A 127 -25.61 11.39 13.93
C VAL A 127 -25.97 11.24 15.40
N ALA A 128 -26.55 12.29 15.98
CA ALA A 128 -27.02 12.29 17.36
C ALA A 128 -28.25 11.37 17.53
N PHE A 129 -28.54 10.94 18.75
CA PHE A 129 -29.68 10.06 19.01
C PHE A 129 -30.41 10.47 20.29
N TYR A 130 -31.65 10.91 20.14
CA TYR A 130 -32.48 11.42 21.24
C TYR A 130 -33.72 10.56 21.43
N VAL A 131 -34.10 10.37 22.69
CA VAL A 131 -35.37 9.78 23.10
C VAL A 131 -36.17 10.85 23.83
N VAL A 132 -37.40 11.12 23.40
CA VAL A 132 -38.30 12.11 24.03
C VAL A 132 -39.56 11.44 24.58
N ASN A 133 -40.31 12.12 25.45
CA ASN A 133 -41.68 11.71 25.79
C ASN A 133 -42.68 12.26 24.76
N ASN A 134 -43.96 11.88 24.89
CA ASN A 134 -44.98 12.28 23.92
C ASN A 134 -45.27 13.80 23.91
N ASP A 135 -45.15 14.46 25.06
CA ASP A 135 -45.34 15.91 25.17
C ASP A 135 -44.10 16.70 24.74
N VAL A 136 -43.00 16.00 24.42
CA VAL A 136 -41.71 16.57 23.99
C VAL A 136 -41.25 17.69 24.94
N ASP A 137 -41.33 17.43 26.25
CA ASP A 137 -40.82 18.32 27.31
C ASP A 137 -39.67 17.67 28.10
N PHE A 138 -39.53 16.35 28.00
CA PHE A 138 -38.40 15.58 28.52
C PHE A 138 -37.61 14.92 27.40
N ILE A 139 -36.28 14.95 27.55
CA ILE A 139 -35.34 14.34 26.62
C ILE A 139 -34.31 13.47 27.36
N TYR A 140 -33.97 12.34 26.76
CA TYR A 140 -32.81 11.54 27.11
C TYR A 140 -31.88 11.48 25.89
N VAL A 141 -30.70 12.07 26.03
CA VAL A 141 -29.68 12.12 24.98
C VAL A 141 -28.85 10.85 25.06
N VAL A 142 -28.99 9.96 24.07
CA VAL A 142 -28.22 8.72 23.98
C VAL A 142 -26.86 8.99 23.34
N VAL A 143 -26.83 9.83 22.30
CA VAL A 143 -25.63 10.32 21.62
C VAL A 143 -25.77 11.84 21.47
N GLU A 144 -24.78 12.60 21.95
CA GLU A 144 -24.74 14.06 21.86
C GLU A 144 -24.56 14.54 20.41
N PRO A 145 -25.10 15.71 20.03
CA PRO A 145 -24.91 16.26 18.69
C PRO A 145 -23.43 16.61 18.46
N PHE A 146 -22.94 16.20 17.29
CA PHE A 146 -21.59 16.50 16.85
C PHE A 146 -21.63 17.82 16.08
N SER A 147 -20.87 18.83 16.50
CA SER A 147 -20.59 19.96 15.61
C SER A 147 -19.88 19.43 14.36
N LYS A 148 -20.38 19.74 13.15
CA LYS A 148 -19.56 19.62 11.94
C LYS A 148 -18.24 20.31 12.25
N LYS A 149 -17.12 19.59 12.17
CA LYS A 149 -15.81 20.18 12.46
C LYS A 149 -15.62 21.33 11.49
N GLU A 150 -15.69 22.55 11.99
CA GLU A 150 -15.43 23.74 11.20
C GLU A 150 -14.00 23.63 10.65
N VAL A 151 -13.90 23.47 9.33
CA VAL A 151 -12.63 23.37 8.64
C VAL A 151 -11.96 24.73 8.74
N ARG A 152 -10.78 24.77 9.35
CA ARG A 152 -10.03 26.00 9.52
C ARG A 152 -9.04 26.11 8.37
N PRO A 153 -9.27 27.01 7.38
CA PRO A 153 -8.43 27.11 6.21
C PRO A 153 -7.00 27.51 6.60
N LEU A 154 -6.02 27.01 5.86
CA LEU A 154 -4.63 27.44 5.96
C LEU A 154 -4.47 28.83 5.35
N GLN A 155 -3.56 29.62 5.92
CA GLN A 155 -3.17 30.92 5.40
C GLN A 155 -1.80 30.75 4.74
N THR A 156 -1.75 30.90 3.41
CA THR A 156 -0.54 30.67 2.61
C THR A 156 0.63 31.49 3.16
N GLU A 157 0.43 32.77 3.43
CA GLU A 157 1.48 33.72 3.83
C GLU A 157 2.17 33.33 5.14
N LYS A 158 1.46 32.63 6.04
CA LYS A 158 2.06 32.15 7.29
C LYS A 158 3.02 30.99 7.07
N ILE A 159 2.75 30.14 6.09
CA ILE A 159 3.57 28.98 5.77
C ILE A 159 4.78 29.42 4.95
N GLU A 160 4.58 30.31 3.97
CA GLU A 160 5.66 30.88 3.15
C GLU A 160 6.73 31.58 3.99
N LYS A 161 6.33 32.37 4.98
CA LYS A 161 7.23 33.06 5.92
C LYS A 161 8.20 32.12 6.66
N LEU A 162 7.91 30.82 6.74
CA LEU A 162 8.81 29.84 7.35
C LEU A 162 10.03 29.56 6.48
N LEU A 163 9.88 29.68 5.16
CA LEU A 163 10.88 29.37 4.14
C LEU A 163 11.57 30.61 3.57
N GLN A 164 10.86 31.74 3.49
CA GLN A 164 11.43 33.00 3.03
C GLN A 164 12.75 33.33 3.75
N PRO A 165 13.66 34.11 3.13
CA PRO A 165 14.91 34.52 3.76
C PRO A 165 14.69 35.09 5.17
N GLY A 166 15.37 34.51 6.17
CA GLY A 166 15.19 34.87 7.57
C GLY A 166 14.06 34.12 8.30
N GLY A 167 13.31 33.27 7.62
CA GLY A 167 12.34 32.33 8.20
C GLY A 167 12.99 31.19 8.97
N ILE A 168 12.21 30.50 9.82
CA ILE A 168 12.75 29.49 10.76
C ILE A 168 13.42 28.30 10.06
N ILE A 169 12.94 27.92 8.88
CA ILE A 169 13.53 26.83 8.09
C ILE A 169 14.82 27.31 7.42
N SER A 170 14.78 28.50 6.81
CA SER A 170 15.96 29.14 6.21
C SER A 170 17.12 29.28 7.21
N GLN A 171 16.83 29.65 8.46
CA GLN A 171 17.84 29.78 9.52
C GLN A 171 18.39 28.45 10.05
N LYS A 172 17.55 27.41 10.15
CA LYS A 172 17.92 26.13 10.79
C LYS A 172 18.41 25.07 9.82
N LEU A 173 18.05 25.15 8.54
CA LEU A 173 18.48 24.18 7.53
C LEU A 173 19.81 24.63 6.93
N ALA A 174 20.88 23.91 7.26
CA ALA A 174 22.20 24.16 6.67
C ALA A 174 22.16 24.01 5.15
N GLY A 175 22.69 25.00 4.42
CA GLY A 175 22.68 25.01 2.96
C GLY A 175 21.29 25.22 2.35
N TYR A 176 20.37 25.88 3.07
CA TYR A 176 19.09 26.32 2.50
C TYR A 176 19.33 27.30 1.34
N GLU A 177 18.62 27.09 0.24
CA GLU A 177 18.57 27.99 -0.90
C GLU A 177 17.12 28.41 -1.09
N ASP A 178 16.90 29.71 -1.29
CA ASP A 178 15.60 30.27 -1.59
C ASP A 178 15.18 29.89 -3.02
N ARG A 179 13.94 29.41 -3.16
CA ARG A 179 13.42 28.87 -4.43
C ARG A 179 11.98 29.35 -4.62
N PRO A 180 11.71 30.28 -5.56
CA PRO A 180 10.36 30.76 -5.84
C PRO A 180 9.38 29.62 -6.16
N GLN A 181 9.83 28.63 -6.93
CA GLN A 181 8.99 27.46 -7.29
C GLN A 181 8.55 26.65 -6.06
N GLN A 182 9.31 26.68 -4.96
CA GLN A 182 8.92 26.03 -3.72
C GLN A 182 7.74 26.74 -3.05
N ILE A 183 7.71 28.07 -3.14
CA ILE A 183 6.63 28.92 -2.62
C ILE A 183 5.38 28.73 -3.47
N ASP A 184 5.52 28.76 -4.80
CA ASP A 184 4.41 28.50 -5.73
C ASP A 184 3.76 27.14 -5.47
N MET A 185 4.57 26.10 -5.21
CA MET A 185 4.05 24.78 -4.85
C MET A 185 3.28 24.79 -3.52
N ILE A 186 3.72 25.58 -2.54
CA ILE A 186 3.05 25.67 -1.23
C ILE A 186 1.69 26.33 -1.38
N ASP A 187 1.59 27.44 -2.12
CA ASP A 187 0.32 28.09 -2.37
C ASP A 187 -0.67 27.12 -3.03
N TYR A 188 -0.21 26.40 -4.04
CA TYR A 188 -1.04 25.41 -4.73
C TYR A 188 -1.52 24.27 -3.83
N VAL A 189 -0.62 23.75 -2.99
CA VAL A 189 -0.97 22.71 -2.02
C VAL A 189 -1.95 23.27 -0.98
N VAL A 190 -1.73 24.49 -0.47
CA VAL A 190 -2.64 25.13 0.49
C VAL A 190 -4.05 25.29 -0.10
N GLN A 191 -4.16 25.77 -1.33
CA GLN A 191 -5.44 25.89 -2.04
C GLN A 191 -6.10 24.52 -2.19
N ALA A 192 -5.36 23.49 -2.61
CA ALA A 192 -5.90 22.14 -2.74
C ALA A 192 -6.45 21.56 -1.43
N PHE A 193 -5.78 21.84 -0.31
CA PHE A 193 -6.23 21.44 1.02
C PHE A 193 -7.49 22.19 1.47
N ASN A 194 -7.52 23.51 1.26
CA ASN A 194 -8.63 24.40 1.64
C ASN A 194 -9.90 24.09 0.83
N ASP A 195 -9.75 23.91 -0.48
CA ASP A 195 -10.87 23.82 -1.41
C ASP A 195 -11.23 22.38 -1.82
N GLY A 196 -10.57 21.37 -1.26
CA GLY A 196 -10.85 19.96 -1.56
C GLY A 196 -10.55 19.58 -3.02
N LYS A 197 -9.38 19.98 -3.53
CA LYS A 197 -8.96 19.70 -4.91
C LYS A 197 -8.21 18.39 -5.07
N ILE A 198 -8.30 17.83 -6.27
CA ILE A 198 -7.43 16.77 -6.77
C ILE A 198 -6.38 17.44 -7.66
N SER A 199 -5.12 17.37 -7.26
CA SER A 199 -4.04 18.15 -7.86
C SER A 199 -2.96 17.26 -8.46
N SER A 200 -2.48 17.60 -9.65
CA SER A 200 -1.28 17.03 -10.27
C SER A 200 -0.20 18.10 -10.38
N ILE A 201 0.94 17.89 -9.74
CA ILE A 201 2.03 18.86 -9.63
C ILE A 201 3.34 18.24 -10.13
N GLU A 202 3.75 18.59 -11.35
CA GLU A 202 5.12 18.33 -11.78
C GLU A 202 6.00 19.40 -11.17
N ALA A 203 6.91 19.00 -10.30
CA ALA A 203 7.86 19.93 -9.73
C ALA A 203 9.27 19.38 -9.95
N GLY A 204 10.09 20.11 -10.71
CA GLY A 204 11.42 19.68 -11.13
C GLY A 204 12.32 19.18 -9.99
N THR A 205 13.40 18.47 -10.33
CA THR A 205 14.39 18.08 -9.31
C THR A 205 14.96 19.33 -8.64
N GLY A 206 15.16 19.28 -7.32
CA GLY A 206 15.73 20.40 -6.57
C GLY A 206 14.74 21.51 -6.18
N THR A 207 13.48 21.50 -6.63
CA THR A 207 12.47 22.51 -6.22
C THR A 207 12.10 22.48 -4.74
N GLY A 208 12.54 21.46 -4.00
CA GLY A 208 12.19 21.31 -2.59
C GLY A 208 10.77 20.78 -2.36
N LYS A 209 10.24 19.99 -3.30
CA LYS A 209 8.92 19.31 -3.28
C LYS A 209 8.51 18.80 -1.91
N THR A 210 9.41 18.05 -1.27
CA THR A 210 9.16 17.41 0.02
C THR A 210 8.73 18.40 1.08
N MET A 211 9.43 19.52 1.21
CA MET A 211 9.08 20.55 2.18
C MET A 211 7.79 21.27 1.79
N ALA A 212 7.60 21.51 0.49
CA ALA A 212 6.44 22.21 -0.05
C ALA A 212 5.12 21.48 0.21
N TYR A 213 5.09 20.14 0.17
CA TYR A 213 3.91 19.38 0.58
C TYR A 213 3.85 19.08 2.08
N LEU A 214 4.99 18.91 2.77
CA LEU A 214 5.01 18.55 4.20
C LEU A 214 4.51 19.68 5.10
N LEU A 215 4.94 20.92 4.86
CA LEU A 215 4.54 22.07 5.68
C LEU A 215 3.02 22.24 5.74
N PRO A 216 2.30 22.42 4.62
CA PRO A 216 0.84 22.54 4.64
C PRO A 216 0.18 21.29 5.22
N SER A 217 0.69 20.08 4.94
CA SER A 217 0.16 18.85 5.54
C SER A 217 0.23 18.83 7.06
N ILE A 218 1.35 19.24 7.64
CA ILE A 218 1.56 19.29 9.09
C ILE A 218 0.62 20.32 9.71
N TYR A 219 0.56 21.53 9.13
CA TYR A 219 -0.33 22.58 9.64
C TYR A 219 -1.80 22.18 9.53
N TRP A 220 -2.21 21.57 8.42
CA TRP A 220 -3.57 21.03 8.28
C TRP A 220 -3.86 20.00 9.36
N ALA A 221 -2.98 19.01 9.49
CA ALA A 221 -3.20 17.89 10.39
C ALA A 221 -3.37 18.32 11.85
N VAL A 222 -2.55 19.29 12.28
CA VAL A 222 -2.61 19.84 13.63
C VAL A 222 -3.83 20.76 13.81
N LYS A 223 -4.10 21.65 12.84
CA LYS A 223 -5.15 22.68 12.95
C LYS A 223 -6.56 22.09 12.88
N ASN A 224 -6.76 21.10 12.01
CA ASN A 224 -8.06 20.46 11.73
C ASN A 224 -8.23 19.10 12.43
N LYS A 225 -7.20 18.64 13.17
CA LYS A 225 -7.19 17.32 13.85
C LYS A 225 -7.57 16.19 12.88
N GLU A 226 -6.94 16.24 11.71
CA GLU A 226 -7.20 15.34 10.60
C GLU A 226 -5.91 14.67 10.18
N ARG A 227 -5.98 13.38 9.86
CA ARG A 227 -4.78 12.62 9.52
C ARG A 227 -4.47 12.75 8.04
N ILE A 228 -3.20 12.95 7.72
CA ILE A 228 -2.72 13.00 6.33
C ILE A 228 -1.93 11.74 6.03
N VAL A 229 -2.18 11.15 4.86
CA VAL A 229 -1.40 10.03 4.35
C VAL A 229 -0.47 10.51 3.26
N ILE A 230 0.83 10.27 3.44
CA ILE A 230 1.88 10.54 2.46
C ILE A 230 2.41 9.21 1.98
N SER A 231 2.23 8.95 0.70
CA SER A 231 2.57 7.72 0.02
C SER A 231 3.74 7.97 -0.90
N THR A 232 4.79 7.16 -0.79
CA THR A 232 5.98 7.24 -1.65
C THR A 232 6.22 5.91 -2.35
N ASN A 233 6.89 5.89 -3.50
CA ASN A 233 7.18 4.63 -4.17
C ASN A 233 8.30 3.80 -3.50
N THR A 234 9.42 4.43 -3.13
CA THR A 234 10.64 3.71 -2.72
C THR A 234 10.90 3.75 -1.20
N ILE A 235 11.48 2.68 -0.66
CA ILE A 235 11.89 2.62 0.76
C ILE A 235 12.88 3.74 1.09
N ASN A 236 13.78 4.09 0.17
CA ASN A 236 14.77 5.15 0.39
C ASN A 236 14.10 6.51 0.67
N LEU A 237 13.07 6.87 -0.10
CA LEU A 237 12.33 8.12 0.11
C LEU A 237 11.58 8.11 1.44
N GLN A 238 10.98 6.98 1.82
CA GLN A 238 10.35 6.83 3.14
C GLN A 238 11.34 7.04 4.28
N GLU A 239 12.52 6.46 4.16
CA GLU A 239 13.57 6.62 5.15
C GLU A 239 14.08 8.05 5.20
N GLN A 240 14.21 8.73 4.06
CA GLN A 240 14.58 10.13 4.00
C GLN A 240 13.56 11.00 4.76
N LEU A 241 12.27 10.82 4.49
CA LEU A 241 11.20 11.53 5.19
C LEU A 241 11.27 11.29 6.70
N ILE A 242 11.33 10.03 7.13
CA ILE A 242 11.17 9.65 8.54
C ILE A 242 12.45 9.84 9.37
N LYS A 243 13.64 9.74 8.77
CA LYS A 243 14.92 9.87 9.47
C LYS A 243 15.54 11.27 9.37
N LYS A 244 15.20 12.06 8.34
CA LYS A 244 15.79 13.38 8.08
C LYS A 244 14.74 14.50 8.10
N ASP A 245 13.84 14.53 7.12
CA ASP A 245 13.00 15.71 6.85
C ASP A 245 11.96 15.97 7.96
N ILE A 246 11.21 14.95 8.37
CA ILE A 246 10.22 15.04 9.45
C ILE A 246 10.89 15.34 10.81
N PRO A 247 11.95 14.63 11.25
CA PRO A 247 12.64 14.96 12.49
C PRO A 247 13.23 16.38 12.52
N PHE A 248 13.68 16.88 11.36
CA PHE A 248 14.10 18.26 11.23
C PHE A 248 12.91 19.20 11.46
N LEU A 249 11.78 18.99 10.79
CA LEU A 249 10.57 19.81 10.96
C LEU A 249 10.01 19.77 12.38
N GLN A 250 10.05 18.62 13.06
CA GLN A 250 9.65 18.50 14.47
C GLN A 250 10.51 19.35 15.42
N LYS A 251 11.78 19.58 15.09
CA LYS A 251 12.69 20.46 15.85
C LYS A 251 12.60 21.92 15.42
N ALA A 252 12.30 22.15 14.14
CA ALA A 252 12.31 23.47 13.55
C ALA A 252 11.01 24.23 13.83
N LEU A 253 9.85 23.59 13.61
CA LEU A 253 8.54 24.21 13.66
C LEU A 253 8.05 24.47 15.09
N PRO A 254 7.22 25.52 15.29
CA PRO A 254 6.61 25.82 16.58
C PRO A 254 5.45 24.89 16.95
N VAL A 255 4.95 24.09 16.00
CA VAL A 255 3.83 23.15 16.19
C VAL A 255 4.35 21.76 16.55
N LYS A 256 3.70 21.09 17.49
CA LYS A 256 3.98 19.70 17.83
C LYS A 256 3.13 18.78 16.97
N PHE A 257 3.77 17.82 16.31
CA PHE A 257 3.08 16.82 15.52
C PHE A 257 3.82 15.48 15.59
N ASP A 258 3.06 14.41 15.35
CA ASP A 258 3.54 13.03 15.35
C ASP A 258 3.41 12.46 13.94
N ALA A 259 4.48 11.85 13.46
CA ALA A 259 4.50 11.14 12.19
C ALA A 259 5.02 9.72 12.37
N VAL A 260 4.53 8.77 11.59
CA VAL A 260 4.95 7.37 11.68
C VAL A 260 5.03 6.71 10.31
N LEU A 261 6.07 5.88 10.14
CA LEU A 261 6.20 4.97 9.02
C LEU A 261 5.31 3.75 9.24
N VAL A 262 4.34 3.54 8.36
CA VAL A 262 3.49 2.35 8.37
C VAL A 262 3.98 1.41 7.27
N LYS A 263 4.26 0.16 7.67
CA LYS A 263 4.79 -0.89 6.80
C LYS A 263 3.76 -2.02 6.66
N GLY A 264 3.80 -2.74 5.56
CA GLY A 264 3.00 -3.96 5.38
C GLY A 264 3.32 -5.01 6.46
N ARG A 265 2.33 -5.81 6.84
CA ARG A 265 2.41 -6.73 7.99
C ARG A 265 3.59 -7.72 7.91
N SER A 266 3.90 -8.20 6.71
CA SER A 266 5.03 -9.12 6.44
C SER A 266 6.39 -8.52 6.78
N ASN A 267 6.49 -7.21 7.01
CA ASN A 267 7.72 -6.56 7.48
C ASN A 267 7.93 -6.64 8.99
N TYR A 268 7.02 -7.26 9.74
CA TYR A 268 7.12 -7.44 11.18
C TYR A 268 7.25 -8.91 11.54
N VAL A 269 8.07 -9.21 12.54
CA VAL A 269 8.13 -10.55 13.13
C VAL A 269 6.88 -10.83 13.98
N CYS A 270 6.38 -12.06 13.92
CA CYS A 270 5.31 -12.54 14.78
C CYS A 270 5.88 -13.33 15.95
N LEU A 271 5.76 -12.78 17.17
CA LEU A 271 6.24 -13.43 18.40
C LEU A 271 5.63 -14.81 18.63
N ARG A 272 4.40 -15.05 18.14
CA ARG A 272 3.77 -16.38 18.18
C ARG A 272 4.51 -17.37 17.27
N LYS A 273 4.72 -17.02 16.01
CA LYS A 273 5.45 -17.87 15.06
C LYS A 273 6.90 -18.12 15.51
N VAL A 274 7.57 -17.11 16.08
CA VAL A 274 8.92 -17.27 16.65
C VAL A 274 8.94 -18.35 17.73
N ASP A 275 7.94 -18.37 18.61
CA ASP A 275 7.80 -19.42 19.61
C ASP A 275 7.52 -20.78 18.99
N ASP A 276 6.58 -20.84 18.04
CA ASP A 276 6.17 -22.08 17.36
C ASP A 276 7.37 -22.73 16.65
N VAL A 277 8.14 -21.93 15.90
CA VAL A 277 9.36 -22.37 15.21
C VAL A 277 10.44 -22.79 16.20
N ARG A 278 10.57 -22.12 17.35
CA ARG A 278 11.53 -22.52 18.38
C ARG A 278 11.18 -23.86 19.02
N SER A 279 9.90 -24.11 19.32
CA SER A 279 9.46 -25.41 19.85
C SER A 279 9.65 -26.56 18.87
N GLU A 280 9.80 -26.25 17.59
CA GLU A 280 9.84 -27.21 16.49
C GLU A 280 11.14 -27.05 15.67
N PHE A 281 12.19 -26.50 16.30
CA PHE A 281 13.42 -26.06 15.63
C PHE A 281 14.13 -27.21 14.88
N ASP A 282 14.10 -28.43 15.44
CA ASP A 282 14.69 -29.64 14.84
C ASP A 282 13.88 -30.20 13.66
N LEU A 283 12.66 -29.70 13.42
CA LEU A 283 11.72 -30.21 12.41
C LEU A 283 11.63 -29.34 11.14
N PHE A 284 12.14 -28.11 11.17
CA PHE A 284 11.87 -27.07 10.15
C PHE A 284 13.06 -26.60 9.33
N ALA A 285 14.22 -27.22 9.54
CA ALA A 285 15.44 -26.71 8.97
C ALA A 285 16.17 -27.78 8.17
N ASP A 286 16.26 -27.52 6.86
CA ASP A 286 17.37 -27.98 6.04
C ASP A 286 18.69 -27.55 6.72
N GLU A 287 19.75 -28.35 6.63
CA GLU A 287 21.03 -28.07 7.32
C GLU A 287 21.58 -26.66 7.05
N GLY A 288 21.30 -26.09 5.87
CA GLY A 288 21.76 -24.75 5.46
C GLY A 288 20.95 -23.54 5.99
N ASP A 289 19.78 -23.73 6.61
CA ASP A 289 18.92 -22.62 7.08
C ASP A 289 18.83 -22.51 8.62
N LYS A 290 19.41 -23.47 9.35
CA LYS A 290 19.35 -23.54 10.83
C LYS A 290 19.96 -22.31 11.51
N ASP A 291 21.14 -21.90 11.06
CA ASP A 291 21.90 -20.84 11.73
C ASP A 291 21.28 -19.46 11.51
N GLU A 292 20.78 -19.20 10.29
CA GLU A 292 20.05 -17.99 9.96
C GLU A 292 18.76 -17.88 10.81
N LEU A 293 18.00 -18.96 10.91
CA LEU A 293 16.76 -19.00 11.70
C LEU A 293 17.03 -18.82 13.21
N ARG A 294 18.11 -19.42 13.75
CA ARG A 294 18.51 -19.25 15.15
C ARG A 294 18.86 -17.79 15.45
N SER A 295 19.62 -17.16 14.56
CA SER A 295 19.99 -15.74 14.67
C SER A 295 18.74 -14.84 14.68
N LEU A 296 17.80 -15.08 13.77
CA LEU A 296 16.55 -14.31 13.69
C LEU A 296 15.65 -14.48 14.93
N ILE A 297 15.56 -15.69 15.49
CA ILE A 297 14.81 -15.94 16.74
C ILE A 297 15.41 -15.16 17.91
N GLY A 298 16.75 -15.15 18.02
CA GLY A 298 17.46 -14.37 19.03
C GLY A 298 17.24 -12.87 18.88
N TRP A 299 17.34 -12.36 17.64
CA TRP A 299 17.07 -10.96 17.32
C TRP A 299 15.62 -10.56 17.64
N ALA A 300 14.62 -11.37 17.27
CA ALA A 300 13.21 -11.05 17.41
C ALA A 300 12.77 -10.76 18.86
N ARG A 301 13.43 -11.40 19.84
CA ARG A 301 13.15 -11.19 21.27
C ARG A 301 13.75 -9.91 21.84
N ASN A 302 14.88 -9.49 21.27
CA ASN A 302 15.59 -8.29 21.71
C ASN A 302 15.23 -7.07 20.86
N SER A 303 14.49 -7.26 19.77
CA SER A 303 14.06 -6.19 18.87
C SER A 303 13.04 -5.26 19.55
N ARG A 304 13.22 -3.96 19.32
CA ARG A 304 12.33 -2.91 19.86
C ARG A 304 11.01 -2.84 19.10
N ASP A 305 11.05 -2.98 17.78
CA ASP A 305 9.88 -2.82 16.90
C ASP A 305 9.59 -4.04 16.01
N GLY A 306 10.46 -5.06 16.04
CA GLY A 306 10.30 -6.30 15.29
C GLY A 306 10.35 -6.15 13.78
N SER A 307 10.90 -5.04 13.25
CA SER A 307 10.87 -4.75 11.82
C SER A 307 12.02 -5.42 11.05
N LYS A 308 11.72 -6.01 9.89
CA LYS A 308 12.73 -6.57 8.96
C LYS A 308 13.82 -5.55 8.59
N ALA A 309 13.48 -4.26 8.55
CA ALA A 309 14.40 -3.19 8.19
C ALA A 309 15.53 -2.97 9.22
N ASP A 310 15.38 -3.45 10.45
CA ASP A 310 16.40 -3.32 11.50
C ASP A 310 17.47 -4.43 11.42
N LEU A 311 17.31 -5.39 10.50
CA LEU A 311 18.27 -6.46 10.28
C LEU A 311 19.45 -5.96 9.44
N ALA A 312 20.67 -6.19 9.91
CA ALA A 312 21.90 -5.84 9.19
C ALA A 312 22.08 -6.63 7.88
N ILE A 313 21.58 -7.87 7.85
CA ILE A 313 21.63 -8.76 6.69
C ILE A 313 20.19 -9.11 6.33
N ILE A 314 19.83 -8.95 5.04
CA ILE A 314 18.49 -9.29 4.56
C ILE A 314 18.36 -10.82 4.60
N PRO A 315 17.42 -11.35 5.38
CA PRO A 315 17.24 -12.80 5.43
C PRO A 315 16.65 -13.32 4.13
N LYS A 316 16.96 -14.59 3.82
CA LYS A 316 16.30 -15.32 2.73
C LYS A 316 14.78 -15.24 2.91
N TYR A 317 14.07 -15.07 1.80
CA TYR A 317 12.61 -14.88 1.82
C TYR A 317 11.89 -16.02 2.57
N ASP A 318 12.23 -17.26 2.23
CA ASP A 318 11.62 -18.47 2.81
C ASP A 318 11.91 -18.62 4.30
N VAL A 319 13.06 -18.12 4.77
CA VAL A 319 13.43 -18.15 6.20
C VAL A 319 12.66 -17.09 6.98
N TRP A 320 12.57 -15.87 6.44
CA TRP A 320 11.82 -14.77 7.05
C TRP A 320 10.33 -15.09 7.17
N GLU A 321 9.75 -15.67 6.13
CA GLU A 321 8.33 -16.02 6.09
C GLU A 321 7.90 -16.94 7.25
N LYS A 322 8.78 -17.85 7.69
CA LYS A 322 8.54 -18.75 8.83
C LYS A 322 8.25 -18.02 10.13
N ILE A 323 8.80 -16.81 10.31
CA ILE A 323 8.64 -16.01 11.55
C ILE A 323 7.85 -14.72 11.34
N ALA A 324 7.62 -14.30 10.09
CA ALA A 324 6.94 -13.04 9.75
C ALA A 324 5.44 -13.07 10.07
N ALA A 325 4.90 -11.92 10.45
CA ALA A 325 3.47 -11.76 10.68
C ALA A 325 2.68 -11.78 9.37
N GLU A 326 1.56 -12.50 9.37
CA GLU A 326 0.64 -12.59 8.23
C GLU A 326 -0.77 -12.16 8.68
N SER A 327 -1.57 -11.65 7.73
CA SER A 327 -2.94 -11.16 8.00
C SER A 327 -3.84 -12.28 8.47
N ASP A 328 -3.75 -13.38 7.74
CA ASP A 328 -4.56 -14.58 7.73
C ASP A 328 -4.33 -15.59 8.88
N THR A 329 -3.22 -15.50 9.61
CA THR A 329 -2.90 -16.39 10.77
C THR A 329 -2.89 -15.67 12.10
N CYS A 330 -3.29 -14.40 12.12
CA CYS A 330 -3.26 -13.58 13.32
C CYS A 330 -4.58 -13.66 14.07
N THR A 331 -4.54 -14.22 15.28
CA THR A 331 -5.70 -14.34 16.17
C THR A 331 -6.10 -13.03 16.87
N HIS A 332 -5.56 -11.90 16.43
CA HIS A 332 -5.83 -10.54 16.90
C HIS A 332 -5.91 -10.43 18.43
N SER A 333 -7.08 -10.07 18.98
CA SER A 333 -7.32 -9.85 20.42
C SER A 333 -7.12 -11.10 21.27
N ARG A 334 -7.21 -12.30 20.68
CA ARG A 334 -7.04 -13.60 21.35
C ARG A 334 -5.58 -14.05 21.40
N CYS A 335 -4.67 -13.34 20.73
CA CYS A 335 -3.26 -13.68 20.71
C CYS A 335 -2.62 -13.45 22.10
N LYS A 336 -1.90 -14.47 22.63
CA LYS A 336 -1.15 -14.35 23.89
C LYS A 336 -0.16 -13.17 23.92
N TYR A 337 0.30 -12.77 22.74
CA TYR A 337 1.21 -11.64 22.54
C TYR A 337 0.51 -10.33 22.16
N PHE A 338 -0.82 -10.22 22.19
CA PHE A 338 -1.55 -9.07 21.64
C PHE A 338 -1.03 -7.70 22.12
N ARG A 339 -0.72 -7.57 23.42
CA ARG A 339 -0.18 -6.32 24.02
C ARG A 339 1.27 -6.03 23.63
N THR A 340 2.09 -7.07 23.47
CA THR A 340 3.53 -6.94 23.14
C THR A 340 3.81 -7.02 21.63
N CYS A 341 2.82 -7.45 20.84
CA CYS A 341 2.87 -7.64 19.40
C CYS A 341 3.29 -6.38 18.66
N PHE A 342 4.33 -6.52 17.85
CA PHE A 342 4.90 -5.43 17.05
C PHE A 342 3.90 -4.82 16.07
N VAL A 343 3.11 -5.65 15.38
CA VAL A 343 2.06 -5.18 14.45
C VAL A 343 1.01 -4.34 15.17
N ASN A 344 0.54 -4.78 16.34
CA ASN A 344 -0.47 -4.03 17.09
C ASN A 344 0.09 -2.76 17.71
N LYS A 345 1.35 -2.78 18.17
CA LYS A 345 2.06 -1.57 18.61
C LYS A 345 2.18 -0.57 17.47
N ALA A 346 2.55 -1.02 16.27
CA ALA A 346 2.63 -0.18 15.07
C ALA A 346 1.26 0.41 14.71
N ARG A 347 0.19 -0.39 14.71
CA ARG A 347 -1.20 0.08 14.49
C ARG A 347 -1.62 1.15 15.51
N ARG A 348 -1.39 0.93 16.81
CA ARG A 348 -1.72 1.93 17.85
C ARG A 348 -0.95 3.24 17.68
N LYS A 349 0.31 3.18 17.24
CA LYS A 349 1.09 4.37 16.89
C LYS A 349 0.49 5.09 15.69
N ALA A 350 0.13 4.36 14.63
CA ALA A 350 -0.55 4.92 13.46
C ALA A 350 -1.86 5.62 13.81
N THR A 351 -2.70 5.03 14.68
CA THR A 351 -3.95 5.66 15.11
C THR A 351 -3.73 7.00 15.83
N LYS A 352 -2.60 7.20 16.50
CA LYS A 352 -2.31 8.45 17.23
C LYS A 352 -1.54 9.48 16.40
N ALA A 353 -0.98 9.09 15.27
CA ALA A 353 -0.17 9.96 14.45
C ALA A 353 -1.04 10.92 13.62
N HIS A 354 -0.47 12.12 13.39
CA HIS A 354 -1.02 13.16 12.53
C HIS A 354 -0.68 12.88 11.06
N ILE A 355 0.55 12.40 10.80
CA ILE A 355 1.04 12.06 9.47
C ILE A 355 1.37 10.57 9.39
N LEU A 356 0.83 9.87 8.39
CA LEU A 356 1.22 8.50 8.06
C LEU A 356 2.10 8.53 6.81
N VAL A 357 3.30 7.98 6.92
CA VAL A 357 4.15 7.71 5.75
C VAL A 357 3.98 6.24 5.38
N VAL A 358 3.57 5.97 4.14
CA VAL A 358 3.27 4.62 3.61
C VAL A 358 3.95 4.42 2.26
N ASN A 359 4.02 3.18 1.76
CA ASN A 359 4.34 2.96 0.35
C ASN A 359 3.06 2.94 -0.48
N HIS A 360 3.18 3.24 -1.78
CA HIS A 360 2.05 3.16 -2.70
C HIS A 360 1.32 1.83 -2.60
N HIS A 361 2.04 0.70 -2.56
CA HIS A 361 1.42 -0.63 -2.45
C HIS A 361 0.54 -0.80 -1.20
N LEU A 362 0.96 -0.29 -0.03
CA LEU A 362 0.15 -0.37 1.18
C LEU A 362 -1.02 0.59 1.15
N LEU A 363 -0.87 1.75 0.51
CA LEU A 363 -1.99 2.68 0.33
C LEU A 363 -3.04 2.09 -0.62
N PHE A 364 -2.64 1.57 -1.78
CA PHE A 364 -3.55 0.87 -2.70
C PHE A 364 -4.21 -0.34 -2.03
N ALA A 365 -3.51 -1.01 -1.12
CA ALA A 365 -4.11 -2.02 -0.26
C ALA A 365 -5.25 -1.55 0.61
N ASP A 366 -5.05 -0.40 1.23
CA ASP A 366 -6.07 0.21 2.03
C ASP A 366 -7.26 0.68 1.17
N LEU A 367 -6.97 1.35 0.05
CA LEU A 367 -7.97 1.89 -0.89
C LEU A 367 -8.87 0.79 -1.47
N ALA A 368 -8.28 -0.32 -1.92
CA ALA A 368 -9.05 -1.44 -2.47
C ALA A 368 -10.00 -2.05 -1.42
N ILE A 369 -9.54 -2.22 -0.17
CA ILE A 369 -10.38 -2.75 0.91
C ILE A 369 -11.50 -1.78 1.26
N ARG A 370 -11.22 -0.47 1.34
CA ARG A 370 -12.24 0.55 1.58
C ARG A 370 -13.30 0.57 0.48
N HIS A 371 -12.87 0.48 -0.78
CA HIS A 371 -13.77 0.44 -1.93
C HIS A 371 -14.67 -0.81 -1.91
N GLN A 372 -14.11 -1.99 -1.64
CA GLN A 372 -14.87 -3.25 -1.53
C GLN A 372 -15.88 -3.25 -0.37
N THR A 373 -15.54 -2.61 0.75
CA THR A 373 -16.41 -2.57 1.94
C THR A 373 -17.41 -1.41 1.93
N GLY A 374 -17.25 -0.44 1.01
CA GLY A 374 -18.02 0.80 0.98
C GLY A 374 -17.84 1.70 2.20
N SER A 375 -16.94 1.34 3.14
CA SER A 375 -16.77 2.00 4.43
C SER A 375 -15.46 2.79 4.47
N PHE A 376 -15.51 4.01 3.95
CA PHE A 376 -14.34 4.89 3.83
C PHE A 376 -13.96 5.57 5.15
N LYS A 377 -14.92 5.71 6.08
CA LYS A 377 -14.71 6.31 7.41
C LYS A 377 -14.20 5.32 8.47
N ASP A 378 -14.23 4.02 8.17
CA ASP A 378 -13.77 2.97 9.09
C ASP A 378 -12.27 2.68 8.97
N ALA A 379 -11.69 2.07 10.00
CA ALA A 379 -10.30 1.63 9.94
C ALA A 379 -10.18 0.33 9.12
N ALA A 380 -9.47 0.39 7.99
CA ALA A 380 -9.11 -0.78 7.19
C ALA A 380 -7.68 -1.26 7.55
N VAL A 381 -6.73 -1.13 6.63
CA VAL A 381 -5.30 -1.37 6.89
C VAL A 381 -4.69 -0.18 7.65
N LEU A 382 -5.10 1.02 7.26
CA LEU A 382 -4.74 2.30 7.84
C LEU A 382 -5.91 2.86 8.68
N PRO A 383 -5.61 3.66 9.72
CA PRO A 383 -6.61 4.51 10.38
C PRO A 383 -7.32 5.44 9.37
N PRO A 384 -8.52 5.97 9.65
CA PRO A 384 -9.25 6.85 8.72
C PRO A 384 -8.48 8.13 8.34
N TYR A 385 -8.65 8.62 7.12
CA TYR A 385 -8.05 9.85 6.60
C TYR A 385 -8.89 10.36 5.41
N GLN A 386 -8.87 11.66 5.12
CA GLN A 386 -9.57 12.24 3.97
C GLN A 386 -8.64 12.91 2.94
N ARG A 387 -7.33 12.96 3.24
CA ARG A 387 -6.35 13.66 2.41
C ARG A 387 -5.11 12.83 2.15
N ILE A 388 -4.72 12.77 0.88
CA ILE A 388 -3.65 11.90 0.37
C ILE A 388 -2.61 12.74 -0.37
N ILE A 389 -1.34 12.43 -0.16
CA ILE A 389 -0.24 12.87 -1.02
C ILE A 389 0.42 11.63 -1.63
N PHE A 390 0.41 11.55 -2.95
CA PHE A 390 1.23 10.63 -3.73
C PHE A 390 2.49 11.34 -4.20
N ASP A 391 3.62 11.03 -3.57
CA ASP A 391 4.95 11.44 -4.00
C ASP A 391 5.55 10.39 -4.94
N GLU A 392 6.24 10.83 -5.99
CA GLU A 392 6.62 10.00 -7.15
C GLU A 392 5.40 9.39 -7.87
N ALA A 393 4.35 10.20 -8.06
CA ALA A 393 3.06 9.78 -8.61
C ALA A 393 3.10 9.15 -10.02
N HIS A 394 4.20 9.27 -10.76
CA HIS A 394 4.39 8.57 -12.04
C HIS A 394 4.36 7.04 -11.92
N HIS A 395 4.47 6.49 -10.69
CA HIS A 395 4.33 5.07 -10.42
C HIS A 395 2.90 4.60 -10.17
N ILE A 396 1.95 5.52 -9.96
CA ILE A 396 0.58 5.19 -9.53
C ILE A 396 -0.05 4.17 -10.47
N GLU A 397 0.07 4.36 -11.78
CA GLU A 397 -0.54 3.45 -12.76
C GLU A 397 -0.06 2.00 -12.57
N ASN A 398 1.25 1.78 -12.51
CA ASN A 398 1.80 0.44 -12.36
C ASN A 398 1.43 -0.19 -11.01
N VAL A 399 1.41 0.61 -9.94
CA VAL A 399 1.05 0.10 -8.61
C VAL A 399 -0.45 -0.23 -8.55
N ALA A 400 -1.30 0.62 -9.12
CA ALA A 400 -2.74 0.36 -9.22
C ALA A 400 -3.01 -0.90 -10.04
N THR A 401 -2.39 -1.07 -11.21
CA THR A 401 -2.58 -2.27 -12.07
C THR A 401 -2.21 -3.56 -11.34
N ASN A 402 -1.11 -3.55 -10.58
CA ASN A 402 -0.70 -4.71 -9.80
C ASN A 402 -1.62 -4.96 -8.59
N TYR A 403 -2.09 -3.89 -7.94
CA TYR A 403 -2.85 -4.02 -6.71
C TYR A 403 -4.32 -4.38 -6.94
N PHE A 404 -4.92 -3.84 -8.00
CA PHE A 404 -6.24 -4.23 -8.46
C PHE A 404 -6.25 -5.56 -9.23
N GLY A 405 -5.07 -6.15 -9.46
CA GLY A 405 -4.91 -7.49 -10.00
C GLY A 405 -4.99 -8.60 -8.95
N SER A 406 -5.11 -9.84 -9.43
CA SER A 406 -5.08 -11.07 -8.63
C SER A 406 -3.85 -11.89 -8.96
N GLN A 407 -3.24 -12.49 -7.92
CA GLN A 407 -2.07 -13.34 -8.05
C GLN A 407 -2.23 -14.63 -7.26
N ILE A 408 -1.97 -15.77 -7.90
CA ILE A 408 -1.92 -17.09 -7.26
C ILE A 408 -0.57 -17.75 -7.53
N THR A 409 -0.04 -18.45 -6.52
CA THR A 409 1.21 -19.19 -6.63
C THR A 409 1.05 -20.61 -6.08
N ARG A 410 1.81 -21.58 -6.62
CA ARG A 410 1.86 -22.96 -6.10
C ARG A 410 2.05 -22.99 -4.58
N ALA A 411 3.03 -22.25 -4.07
CA ALA A 411 3.32 -22.17 -2.64
C ALA A 411 2.17 -21.55 -1.82
N GLY A 412 1.46 -20.58 -2.38
CA GLY A 412 0.29 -19.95 -1.76
C GLY A 412 -0.85 -20.95 -1.54
N ILE A 413 -1.15 -21.79 -2.55
CA ILE A 413 -2.21 -22.79 -2.44
C ILE A 413 -1.85 -23.87 -1.39
N ILE A 414 -0.65 -24.42 -1.48
CA ILE A 414 -0.16 -25.43 -0.53
C ILE A 414 -0.20 -24.89 0.91
N ARG A 415 0.09 -23.60 1.10
CA ARG A 415 0.03 -22.95 2.42
C ARG A 415 -1.38 -22.88 2.98
N ILE A 416 -2.37 -22.55 2.16
CA ILE A 416 -3.79 -22.52 2.57
C ILE A 416 -4.21 -23.93 3.02
N LEU A 417 -3.92 -24.95 2.21
CA LEU A 417 -4.24 -26.35 2.49
C LEU A 417 -3.52 -26.86 3.76
N SER A 418 -2.22 -26.60 3.89
CA SER A 418 -1.39 -27.04 5.03
C SER A 418 -1.81 -26.45 6.38
N ARG A 419 -2.57 -25.35 6.39
CA ARG A 419 -3.13 -24.76 7.63
C ARG A 419 -4.34 -25.54 8.14
N LEU A 420 -5.07 -26.22 7.26
CA LEU A 420 -6.19 -27.07 7.63
C LEU A 420 -5.70 -28.40 8.20
N HIS A 421 -4.78 -29.04 7.48
CA HIS A 421 -4.16 -30.29 7.87
C HIS A 421 -2.72 -30.38 7.37
N ARG A 422 -1.82 -30.85 8.23
CA ARG A 422 -0.48 -31.28 7.82
C ARG A 422 -0.02 -32.43 8.70
N ARG A 423 0.51 -33.47 8.07
CA ARG A 423 1.19 -34.57 8.74
C ARG A 423 2.70 -34.31 8.78
N GLN A 424 3.26 -34.23 9.97
CA GLN A 424 4.71 -34.07 10.16
C GLN A 424 5.20 -35.11 11.17
N LYS A 425 5.89 -36.15 10.66
CA LYS A 425 6.25 -37.35 11.44
C LYS A 425 4.99 -37.99 12.07
N ALA A 426 5.01 -38.25 13.38
CA ALA A 426 3.89 -38.82 14.13
C ALA A 426 2.85 -37.77 14.60
N MET A 427 3.06 -36.49 14.31
CA MET A 427 2.19 -35.40 14.79
C MET A 427 1.33 -34.85 13.65
N GLU A 428 0.03 -34.73 13.92
CA GLU A 428 -0.92 -34.02 13.07
C GLU A 428 -1.07 -32.58 13.56
N LYS A 429 -1.08 -31.62 12.64
CA LYS A 429 -1.30 -30.20 12.95
C LYS A 429 -2.37 -29.61 12.02
N GLY A 430 -2.84 -28.41 12.37
CA GLY A 430 -3.81 -27.64 11.59
C GLY A 430 -5.14 -27.41 12.32
N PHE A 431 -6.01 -26.62 11.70
CA PHE A 431 -7.32 -26.27 12.28
C PHE A 431 -8.24 -27.48 12.42
N LEU A 432 -8.20 -28.44 11.49
CA LEU A 432 -8.99 -29.67 11.60
C LEU A 432 -8.57 -30.50 12.81
N HIS A 433 -7.25 -30.63 13.04
CA HIS A 433 -6.73 -31.32 14.22
C HIS A 433 -7.08 -30.58 15.52
N SER A 434 -6.98 -29.24 15.51
CA SER A 434 -7.31 -28.40 16.68
C SER A 434 -8.78 -28.53 17.08
N LEU A 435 -9.68 -28.57 16.10
CA LEU A 435 -11.12 -28.77 16.34
C LEU A 435 -11.38 -30.16 16.92
N ARG A 436 -10.79 -31.19 16.31
CA ARG A 436 -10.89 -32.58 16.77
C ARG A 436 -10.43 -32.73 18.22
N TYR A 437 -9.27 -32.18 18.56
CA TYR A 437 -8.73 -32.23 19.92
C TYR A 437 -9.67 -31.53 20.92
N LYS A 438 -10.18 -30.35 20.57
CA LYS A 438 -11.10 -29.59 21.43
C LYS A 438 -12.42 -30.32 21.67
N ILE A 439 -12.96 -30.98 20.65
CA ILE A 439 -14.17 -31.80 20.76
C ILE A 439 -13.92 -33.01 21.67
N LEU A 440 -12.79 -33.71 21.49
CA LEU A 440 -12.43 -34.86 22.33
C LEU A 440 -12.26 -34.47 23.81
N GLN A 441 -11.68 -33.30 24.11
CA GLN A 441 -11.56 -32.76 25.47
C GLN A 441 -12.91 -32.39 26.13
N ARG A 442 -14.00 -32.43 25.35
CA ARG A 442 -15.37 -32.12 25.79
C ARG A 442 -16.32 -33.30 25.60
N ARG A 443 -15.77 -34.50 25.32
CA ARG A 443 -16.54 -35.74 25.27
C ARG A 443 -17.29 -35.91 26.60
N GLY A 444 -18.62 -36.01 26.55
CA GLY A 444 -19.52 -36.00 27.72
C GLY A 444 -20.27 -34.68 28.00
N LYS A 445 -19.87 -33.55 27.39
CA LYS A 445 -20.64 -32.28 27.42
C LYS A 445 -21.36 -31.98 26.11
N LEU A 446 -21.05 -32.74 25.06
CA LEU A 446 -21.62 -32.62 23.73
C LEU A 446 -22.39 -33.91 23.41
N PRO A 447 -23.43 -33.87 22.57
CA PRO A 447 -24.10 -35.08 22.09
C PRO A 447 -23.11 -36.01 21.39
N ASP A 448 -23.09 -37.30 21.76
CA ASP A 448 -22.13 -38.26 21.20
C ASP A 448 -22.25 -38.40 19.69
N GLU A 449 -23.47 -38.35 19.15
CA GLU A 449 -23.71 -38.36 17.71
C GLU A 449 -23.03 -37.19 16.99
N LEU A 450 -23.09 -35.98 17.57
CA LEU A 450 -22.45 -34.79 17.00
C LEU A 450 -20.92 -34.91 17.07
N VAL A 451 -20.39 -35.45 18.16
CA VAL A 451 -18.96 -35.70 18.36
C VAL A 451 -18.46 -36.69 17.30
N GLU A 452 -19.14 -37.82 17.12
CA GLU A 452 -18.77 -38.84 16.13
C GLU A 452 -18.91 -38.31 14.69
N GLN A 453 -19.97 -37.56 14.37
CA GLN A 453 -20.14 -36.93 13.06
C GLN A 453 -18.97 -36.00 12.73
N ILE A 454 -18.57 -35.13 13.65
CA ILE A 454 -17.47 -34.18 13.42
C ILE A 454 -16.13 -34.92 13.31
N ILE A 455 -15.86 -35.87 14.21
CA ILE A 455 -14.59 -36.62 14.19
C ILE A 455 -14.48 -37.46 12.91
N SER A 456 -15.57 -38.12 12.50
CA SER A 456 -15.63 -38.91 11.27
C SER A 456 -15.42 -38.02 10.04
N LYS A 457 -16.12 -36.88 9.93
CA LYS A 457 -15.93 -35.94 8.81
C LYS A 457 -14.49 -35.43 8.73
N ILE A 458 -13.87 -35.11 9.87
CA ILE A 458 -12.46 -34.69 9.90
C ILE A 458 -11.51 -35.80 9.45
N ARG A 459 -11.63 -37.01 10.01
CA ARG A 459 -10.66 -38.11 9.80
C ARG A 459 -10.84 -38.82 8.47
N MET A 460 -12.09 -39.06 8.07
CA MET A 460 -12.43 -39.90 6.92
C MET A 460 -12.57 -39.10 5.63
N GLN A 461 -12.90 -37.81 5.70
CA GLN A 461 -13.18 -36.97 4.53
C GLN A 461 -12.17 -35.83 4.40
N LEU A 462 -12.13 -34.91 5.36
CA LEU A 462 -11.40 -33.64 5.20
C LEU A 462 -9.88 -33.79 5.25
N ALA A 463 -9.31 -34.54 6.20
CA ALA A 463 -7.86 -34.69 6.29
C ALA A 463 -7.27 -35.41 5.06
N PRO A 464 -7.83 -36.55 4.58
CA PRO A 464 -7.39 -37.17 3.34
C PRO A 464 -7.56 -36.25 2.11
N ALA A 465 -8.63 -35.46 2.06
CA ALA A 465 -8.86 -34.51 0.97
C ALA A 465 -7.79 -33.40 0.91
N VAL A 466 -7.29 -32.93 2.07
CA VAL A 466 -6.16 -31.98 2.09
C VAL A 466 -4.89 -32.59 1.50
N ASP A 467 -4.54 -33.82 1.90
CA ASP A 467 -3.35 -34.50 1.39
C ASP A 467 -3.46 -34.71 -0.13
N LEU A 468 -4.64 -35.15 -0.61
CA LEU A 468 -4.93 -35.31 -2.03
C LEU A 468 -4.84 -33.98 -2.80
N LEU A 469 -5.41 -32.89 -2.26
CA LEU A 469 -5.36 -31.57 -2.91
C LEU A 469 -3.93 -31.04 -3.00
N ILE A 470 -3.08 -31.30 -2.00
CA ILE A 470 -1.65 -30.92 -2.07
C ILE A 470 -0.94 -31.70 -3.18
N GLU A 471 -1.17 -33.02 -3.28
CA GLU A 471 -0.62 -33.85 -4.34
C GLU A 471 -1.12 -33.42 -5.73
N GLN A 472 -2.42 -33.17 -5.87
CA GLN A 472 -3.01 -32.63 -7.09
C GLN A 472 -2.42 -31.26 -7.45
N THR A 473 -2.24 -30.36 -6.47
CA THR A 473 -1.59 -29.05 -6.67
C THR A 473 -0.19 -29.24 -7.27
N ASP A 474 0.60 -30.13 -6.69
CA ASP A 474 1.95 -30.40 -7.19
C ASP A 474 1.91 -30.99 -8.60
N SER A 475 1.04 -31.98 -8.84
CA SER A 475 0.89 -32.64 -10.13
C SER A 475 0.47 -31.69 -11.25
N VAL A 476 -0.57 -30.88 -11.08
CA VAL A 476 -1.06 -29.97 -12.14
C VAL A 476 -0.05 -28.85 -12.44
N MET A 477 0.70 -28.40 -11.42
CA MET A 477 1.74 -27.38 -11.60
C MET A 477 2.94 -27.95 -12.34
N ASP A 478 3.37 -29.18 -12.04
CA ASP A 478 4.48 -29.81 -12.73
C ASP A 478 4.12 -30.12 -14.20
N LEU A 479 2.90 -30.60 -14.46
CA LEU A 479 2.37 -30.77 -15.82
C LEU A 479 2.35 -29.44 -16.61
N LEU A 480 1.90 -28.36 -15.99
CA LEU A 480 1.91 -27.03 -16.60
C LEU A 480 3.35 -26.55 -16.88
N PHE A 481 4.29 -26.78 -15.96
CA PHE A 481 5.68 -26.39 -16.15
C PHE A 481 6.31 -27.11 -17.35
N GLU A 482 6.06 -28.41 -17.51
CA GLU A 482 6.50 -29.17 -18.67
C GLU A 482 5.89 -28.65 -19.97
N ALA A 483 4.58 -28.34 -19.97
CA ALA A 483 3.93 -27.76 -21.15
C ALA A 483 4.52 -26.40 -21.53
N LEU A 484 4.84 -25.55 -20.53
CA LEU A 484 5.51 -24.27 -20.75
C LEU A 484 6.93 -24.43 -21.31
N GLN A 485 7.70 -25.42 -20.84
CA GLN A 485 9.02 -25.72 -21.40
C GLN A 485 8.94 -26.16 -22.87
N ARG A 486 7.97 -27.03 -23.21
CA ARG A 486 7.72 -27.45 -24.59
C ARG A 486 7.30 -26.28 -25.48
N TYR A 487 6.42 -25.42 -24.98
CA TYR A 487 5.97 -24.23 -25.69
C TYR A 487 7.11 -23.23 -25.93
N HIS A 488 7.99 -23.04 -24.94
CA HIS A 488 9.13 -22.13 -25.06
C HIS A 488 10.28 -22.69 -25.93
N GLY A 489 10.36 -24.02 -26.10
CA GLY A 489 11.36 -24.68 -26.94
C GLY A 489 12.76 -24.77 -26.33
N SER A 490 12.94 -24.43 -25.05
CA SER A 490 14.23 -24.53 -24.34
C SER A 490 14.03 -24.66 -22.82
N THR A 491 15.10 -25.01 -22.10
CA THR A 491 15.06 -25.05 -20.63
C THR A 491 14.92 -23.63 -20.07
N LEU A 492 14.00 -23.44 -19.13
CA LEU A 492 13.76 -22.14 -18.49
C LEU A 492 14.89 -21.76 -17.53
N GLU A 493 16.00 -21.25 -18.07
CA GLU A 493 17.10 -20.66 -17.29
C GLU A 493 16.72 -19.30 -16.69
N SER A 494 15.77 -18.61 -17.32
CA SER A 494 15.25 -17.31 -16.87
C SER A 494 13.73 -17.36 -16.70
N GLU A 495 13.18 -16.33 -16.06
CA GLU A 495 11.73 -16.23 -15.82
C GLU A 495 10.98 -15.99 -17.14
N LEU A 496 10.13 -16.94 -17.51
CA LEU A 496 9.17 -16.81 -18.60
C LEU A 496 7.96 -16.05 -18.09
N LYS A 497 7.51 -15.05 -18.85
CA LYS A 497 6.21 -14.40 -18.69
C LYS A 497 5.43 -14.58 -19.98
N LEU A 498 4.31 -15.27 -19.91
CA LEU A 498 3.54 -15.65 -21.09
C LEU A 498 2.08 -15.21 -20.94
N ARG A 499 1.64 -14.29 -21.80
CA ARG A 499 0.26 -13.81 -21.83
C ARG A 499 -0.67 -14.90 -22.38
N LEU A 500 -1.83 -15.05 -21.75
CA LEU A 500 -2.79 -16.11 -22.04
C LEU A 500 -3.82 -15.69 -23.09
N LEU A 501 -3.37 -15.56 -24.34
CA LEU A 501 -4.26 -15.35 -25.50
C LEU A 501 -5.04 -16.64 -25.86
N PRO A 502 -6.16 -16.57 -26.60
CA PRO A 502 -6.95 -17.75 -26.94
C PRO A 502 -6.12 -18.87 -27.58
N HIS A 503 -5.27 -18.51 -28.55
CA HIS A 503 -4.37 -19.48 -29.21
C HIS A 503 -3.27 -20.05 -28.28
N VAL A 504 -2.86 -19.29 -27.25
CA VAL A 504 -1.90 -19.76 -26.24
C VAL A 504 -2.59 -20.73 -25.29
N ILE A 505 -3.83 -20.46 -24.90
CA ILE A 505 -4.66 -21.39 -24.13
C ILE A 505 -4.89 -22.69 -24.91
N ASP A 506 -5.17 -22.59 -26.21
CA ASP A 506 -5.27 -23.77 -27.09
C ASP A 506 -3.98 -24.60 -27.11
N ALA A 507 -2.83 -23.94 -27.26
CA ALA A 507 -1.53 -24.62 -27.32
C ALA A 507 -1.05 -25.18 -25.97
N LEU A 508 -1.34 -24.50 -24.85
CA LEU A 508 -0.88 -24.90 -23.52
C LEU A 508 -1.85 -25.82 -22.78
N PHE A 509 -3.15 -25.55 -22.88
CA PHE A 509 -4.16 -26.26 -22.09
C PHE A 509 -4.92 -27.30 -22.91
N HIS A 510 -5.42 -26.92 -24.10
CA HIS A 510 -6.27 -27.82 -24.89
C HIS A 510 -5.47 -28.91 -25.59
N ALA A 511 -4.46 -28.56 -26.39
CA ALA A 511 -3.67 -29.53 -27.16
C ALA A 511 -2.89 -30.54 -26.29
N PRO A 512 -2.28 -30.16 -25.15
CA PRO A 512 -1.61 -31.10 -24.25
C PRO A 512 -2.57 -31.83 -23.29
N GLY A 513 -3.86 -31.53 -23.33
CA GLY A 513 -4.87 -32.16 -22.47
C GLY A 513 -4.86 -31.69 -21.00
N LEU A 514 -4.33 -30.51 -20.69
CA LEU A 514 -4.33 -29.96 -19.33
C LEU A 514 -5.69 -29.36 -18.91
N THR A 515 -6.59 -29.10 -19.86
CA THR A 515 -7.91 -28.52 -19.57
C THR A 515 -8.70 -29.35 -18.55
N ALA A 516 -8.78 -30.68 -18.73
CA ALA A 516 -9.51 -31.54 -17.81
C ALA A 516 -8.87 -31.59 -16.41
N PRO A 517 -7.56 -31.87 -16.25
CA PRO A 517 -6.88 -31.81 -14.96
C PRO A 517 -7.10 -30.51 -14.19
N PHE A 518 -7.04 -29.34 -14.85
CA PHE A 518 -7.27 -28.06 -14.18
C PHE A 518 -8.73 -27.83 -13.81
N LYS A 519 -9.69 -28.22 -14.66
CA LYS A 519 -11.12 -28.13 -14.33
C LYS A 519 -11.48 -29.04 -13.15
N ASP A 520 -11.00 -30.28 -13.15
CA ASP A 520 -11.21 -31.23 -12.07
C ASP A 520 -10.58 -30.72 -10.77
N TYR A 521 -9.37 -30.15 -10.84
CA TYR A 521 -8.71 -29.55 -9.69
C TYR A 521 -9.47 -28.34 -9.12
N ILE A 522 -9.93 -27.41 -9.97
CA ILE A 522 -10.76 -26.26 -9.55
C ILE A 522 -12.07 -26.74 -8.91
N GLN A 523 -12.73 -27.73 -9.50
CA GLN A 523 -13.95 -28.30 -8.95
C GLN A 523 -13.69 -28.98 -7.59
N THR A 524 -12.58 -29.71 -7.47
CA THR A 524 -12.19 -30.37 -6.21
C THR A 524 -11.93 -29.34 -5.11
N LEU A 525 -11.27 -28.22 -5.41
CA LEU A 525 -11.09 -27.11 -4.46
C LEU A 525 -12.45 -26.54 -4.00
N LYS A 526 -13.38 -26.28 -4.92
CA LYS A 526 -14.71 -25.75 -4.61
C LYS A 526 -15.52 -26.72 -3.73
N LEU A 527 -15.54 -28.00 -4.09
CA LEU A 527 -16.23 -29.04 -3.29
C LEU A 527 -15.62 -29.16 -1.89
N PHE A 528 -14.30 -29.11 -1.79
CA PHE A 528 -13.61 -29.17 -0.50
C PHE A 528 -13.90 -27.95 0.39
N ALA A 529 -14.07 -26.76 -0.19
CA ALA A 529 -14.51 -25.59 0.57
C ALA A 529 -15.93 -25.78 1.13
N THR A 530 -16.86 -26.30 0.33
CA THR A 530 -18.22 -26.67 0.79
C THR A 530 -18.18 -27.68 1.95
N ASP A 531 -17.28 -28.68 1.87
CA ASP A 531 -17.11 -29.65 2.96
C ASP A 531 -16.60 -29.02 4.26
N ILE A 532 -15.82 -27.93 4.19
CA ILE A 532 -15.41 -27.15 5.37
C ILE A 532 -16.60 -26.36 5.91
N ASP A 533 -17.43 -25.77 5.06
CA ASP A 533 -18.64 -25.05 5.49
C ASP A 533 -19.63 -25.98 6.21
N ASP A 534 -19.79 -27.21 5.72
CA ASP A 534 -20.55 -28.26 6.41
C ASP A 534 -19.97 -28.58 7.80
N LEU A 535 -18.64 -28.68 7.91
CA LEU A 535 -17.97 -28.88 9.20
C LEU A 535 -18.20 -27.67 10.12
N VAL A 536 -18.15 -26.44 9.60
CA VAL A 536 -18.45 -25.21 10.35
C VAL A 536 -19.89 -25.23 10.85
N ALA A 537 -20.85 -25.65 10.03
CA ALA A 537 -22.25 -25.80 10.42
C ALA A 537 -22.42 -26.83 11.57
N LEU A 538 -21.70 -27.96 11.53
CA LEU A 538 -21.68 -28.93 12.63
C LEU A 538 -21.02 -28.36 13.89
N ALA A 539 -19.88 -27.68 13.76
CA ALA A 539 -19.18 -27.05 14.88
C ALA A 539 -20.03 -25.95 15.54
N ASN A 540 -20.82 -25.20 14.76
CA ASN A 540 -21.76 -24.21 15.27
C ASN A 540 -22.85 -24.82 16.18
N LYS A 541 -23.27 -26.06 15.95
CA LYS A 541 -24.22 -26.77 16.83
C LYS A 541 -23.64 -26.97 18.24
N CYS A 542 -22.32 -27.10 18.37
CA CYS A 542 -21.65 -27.24 19.68
C CYS A 542 -21.82 -26.01 20.58
N ARG A 543 -22.10 -24.82 20.01
CA ARG A 543 -22.35 -23.58 20.77
C ARG A 543 -23.52 -23.69 21.74
N LYS A 544 -24.56 -24.47 21.39
CA LYS A 544 -25.75 -24.65 22.23
C LYS A 544 -25.48 -25.49 23.49
N HIS A 545 -24.39 -26.26 23.49
CA HIS A 545 -24.11 -27.26 24.51
C HIS A 545 -22.92 -26.90 25.42
N SER A 546 -22.12 -25.89 25.06
CA SER A 546 -20.98 -25.44 25.90
C SER A 546 -20.75 -23.94 25.83
N LYS A 547 -20.39 -23.33 26.97
CA LYS A 547 -19.93 -21.93 27.08
C LYS A 547 -18.48 -21.73 26.61
N ASP A 548 -17.85 -22.75 26.03
CA ASP A 548 -16.50 -22.63 25.46
C ASP A 548 -16.49 -21.65 24.27
N ASP A 549 -15.36 -20.96 24.08
CA ASP A 549 -15.16 -20.05 22.96
C ASP A 549 -14.88 -20.83 21.66
N TRP A 550 -15.92 -21.22 20.92
CA TRP A 550 -15.82 -21.89 19.61
C TRP A 550 -15.56 -20.93 18.45
N ASP A 551 -15.76 -19.64 18.66
CA ASP A 551 -15.75 -18.64 17.59
C ASP A 551 -14.40 -18.55 16.91
N SER A 552 -13.30 -18.72 17.65
CA SER A 552 -11.95 -18.56 17.06
C SER A 552 -11.72 -19.59 15.97
N ILE A 553 -12.08 -20.85 16.21
CA ILE A 553 -11.79 -21.93 15.28
C ILE A 553 -12.79 -21.97 14.13
N ILE A 554 -14.04 -21.60 14.41
CA ILE A 554 -15.09 -21.48 13.39
C ILE A 554 -14.76 -20.36 12.40
N ILE A 555 -14.40 -19.17 12.90
CA ILE A 555 -13.98 -18.04 12.05
C ILE A 555 -12.76 -18.43 11.20
N GLU A 556 -11.77 -19.12 11.78
CA GLU A 556 -10.57 -19.54 11.05
C GLU A 556 -10.87 -20.58 9.96
N LEU A 557 -11.76 -21.56 10.23
CA LEU A 557 -12.18 -22.55 9.23
C LEU A 557 -12.97 -21.91 8.09
N GLN A 558 -13.93 -21.03 8.41
CA GLN A 558 -14.70 -20.30 7.41
C GLN A 558 -13.79 -19.41 6.54
N ALA A 559 -12.83 -18.72 7.15
CA ALA A 559 -11.84 -17.95 6.41
C ALA A 559 -10.91 -18.81 5.55
N GLN A 560 -10.69 -20.10 5.85
CA GLN A 560 -9.98 -20.99 4.93
C GLN A 560 -10.87 -21.42 3.76
N ALA A 561 -12.14 -21.72 4.00
CA ALA A 561 -13.09 -22.08 2.95
C ALA A 561 -13.20 -20.95 1.91
N GLU A 562 -13.42 -19.71 2.37
CA GLU A 562 -13.47 -18.52 1.52
C GLU A 562 -12.19 -18.33 0.67
N ARG A 563 -11.01 -18.58 1.26
CA ARG A 563 -9.73 -18.49 0.52
C ARG A 563 -9.58 -19.57 -0.54
N ILE A 564 -10.06 -20.78 -0.27
CA ILE A 564 -10.01 -21.89 -1.23
C ILE A 564 -10.92 -21.59 -2.42
N VAL A 565 -12.13 -21.05 -2.16
CA VAL A 565 -13.04 -20.58 -3.22
C VAL A 565 -12.39 -19.47 -4.03
N ALA A 566 -11.82 -18.45 -3.38
CA ALA A 566 -11.14 -17.36 -4.08
C ALA A 566 -9.96 -17.85 -4.96
N VAL A 567 -9.21 -18.85 -4.49
CA VAL A 567 -8.16 -19.49 -5.30
C VAL A 567 -8.74 -20.18 -6.52
N ALA A 568 -9.81 -20.96 -6.34
CA ALA A 568 -10.46 -21.69 -7.42
C ALA A 568 -11.05 -20.73 -8.47
N ASP A 569 -11.68 -19.63 -8.03
CA ASP A 569 -12.29 -18.63 -8.91
C ASP A 569 -11.25 -17.85 -9.72
N VAL A 570 -10.14 -17.44 -9.12
CA VAL A 570 -9.07 -16.77 -9.87
C VAL A 570 -8.38 -17.73 -10.83
N LEU A 571 -8.18 -19.00 -10.47
CA LEU A 571 -7.65 -20.00 -11.43
C LEU A 571 -8.63 -20.20 -12.61
N GLN A 572 -9.92 -20.28 -12.33
CA GLN A 572 -10.98 -20.38 -13.34
C GLN A 572 -10.94 -19.16 -14.28
N GLN A 573 -10.89 -17.95 -13.72
CA GLN A 573 -10.86 -16.70 -14.47
C GLN A 573 -9.58 -16.58 -15.32
N VAL A 574 -8.41 -16.78 -14.70
CA VAL A 574 -7.11 -16.65 -15.36
C VAL A 574 -6.98 -17.62 -16.53
N ILE A 575 -7.41 -18.87 -16.36
CA ILE A 575 -7.17 -19.92 -17.35
C ILE A 575 -8.30 -20.00 -18.38
N PHE A 576 -9.56 -19.89 -17.96
CA PHE A 576 -10.70 -20.30 -18.79
C PHE A 576 -11.69 -19.19 -19.14
N GLU A 577 -11.63 -18.01 -18.51
CA GLU A 577 -12.57 -16.91 -18.80
C GLU A 577 -11.88 -15.80 -19.57
N TRP A 578 -12.17 -15.68 -20.87
CA TRP A 578 -11.63 -14.61 -21.69
C TRP A 578 -12.51 -13.37 -21.63
N ASP A 579 -11.91 -12.24 -21.26
CA ASP A 579 -12.47 -10.91 -21.40
C ASP A 579 -11.40 -9.93 -21.93
N GLU A 580 -11.84 -8.77 -22.43
CA GLU A 580 -10.95 -7.73 -22.96
C GLU A 580 -10.53 -6.69 -21.89
N GLU A 581 -11.13 -6.75 -20.71
CA GLU A 581 -10.89 -5.82 -19.61
C GLU A 581 -9.69 -6.24 -18.73
N ASN A 582 -9.30 -7.52 -18.77
CA ASN A 582 -8.28 -8.12 -17.93
C ASN A 582 -7.14 -8.71 -18.75
N ILE A 583 -5.92 -8.39 -18.31
CA ILE A 583 -4.66 -8.95 -18.79
C ILE A 583 -4.35 -10.19 -17.96
N ARG A 584 -4.24 -11.35 -18.60
CA ARG A 584 -3.98 -12.64 -17.94
C ARG A 584 -2.66 -13.23 -18.41
N TRP A 585 -1.79 -13.64 -17.49
CA TRP A 585 -0.50 -14.24 -17.84
C TRP A 585 -0.01 -15.24 -16.79
N ILE A 586 0.93 -16.09 -17.21
CA ILE A 586 1.63 -17.02 -16.34
C ILE A 586 3.09 -16.62 -16.27
N GLU A 587 3.65 -16.64 -15.06
CA GLU A 587 5.08 -16.51 -14.82
C GLU A 587 5.63 -17.85 -14.36
N ALA A 588 6.70 -18.31 -15.01
CA ALA A 588 7.33 -19.59 -14.71
C ALA A 588 8.85 -19.47 -14.68
N ARG A 589 9.47 -20.05 -13.65
CA ARG A 589 10.93 -20.18 -13.57
C ARG A 589 11.33 -21.44 -12.82
N GLN A 590 12.55 -21.91 -13.07
CA GLN A 590 13.15 -22.97 -12.29
C GLN A 590 13.43 -22.49 -10.86
N GLY A 591 12.91 -23.20 -9.86
CA GLY A 591 13.18 -22.95 -8.45
C GLY A 591 14.32 -23.81 -7.89
N TRP A 592 14.57 -23.66 -6.59
CA TRP A 592 15.61 -24.40 -5.90
C TRP A 592 15.25 -25.89 -5.75
N ARG A 593 16.25 -26.79 -5.86
CA ARG A 593 16.09 -28.26 -5.83
C ARG A 593 15.11 -28.83 -6.87
N GLY A 594 15.00 -28.21 -8.04
CA GLY A 594 14.20 -28.75 -9.15
C GLY A 594 12.71 -28.43 -9.11
N LYS A 595 12.18 -27.80 -8.03
CA LYS A 595 10.77 -27.40 -7.99
C LYS A 595 10.49 -26.20 -8.89
N SER A 596 9.41 -26.26 -9.67
CA SER A 596 8.96 -25.13 -10.49
C SER A 596 8.32 -24.03 -9.64
N ILE A 597 8.58 -22.77 -10.00
CA ILE A 597 7.88 -21.62 -9.46
C ILE A 597 6.90 -21.15 -10.54
N ILE A 598 5.61 -21.31 -10.28
CA ILE A 598 4.52 -20.88 -11.17
C ILE A 598 3.68 -19.83 -10.47
N ARG A 599 3.37 -18.76 -11.19
CA ARG A 599 2.47 -17.69 -10.78
C ARG A 599 1.41 -17.46 -11.85
N PHE A 600 0.15 -17.47 -11.44
CA PHE A 600 -0.98 -17.04 -12.25
C PHE A 600 -1.27 -15.60 -11.90
N GLN A 601 -1.43 -14.77 -12.92
CA GLN A 601 -1.58 -13.33 -12.78
C GLN A 601 -2.75 -12.85 -13.62
N MET A 602 -3.54 -11.95 -13.04
CA MET A 602 -4.60 -11.22 -13.71
C MET A 602 -4.56 -9.77 -13.26
N SER A 603 -4.60 -8.81 -14.18
CA SER A 603 -4.66 -7.38 -13.84
C SER A 603 -5.61 -6.66 -14.79
N PRO A 604 -6.31 -5.62 -14.34
CA PRO A 604 -7.13 -4.82 -15.23
C PRO A 604 -6.26 -4.12 -16.30
N LEU A 605 -6.78 -4.04 -17.51
CA LEU A 605 -6.15 -3.37 -18.65
C LEU A 605 -6.02 -1.86 -18.39
N GLN A 606 -7.08 -1.27 -17.83
CA GLN A 606 -7.19 0.14 -17.47
C GLN A 606 -7.55 0.28 -15.99
N VAL A 607 -6.97 1.27 -15.31
CA VAL A 607 -7.24 1.56 -13.89
C VAL A 607 -7.98 2.87 -13.67
N ASN A 608 -8.22 3.64 -14.74
CA ASN A 608 -8.88 4.95 -14.73
C ASN A 608 -10.20 4.96 -13.94
N LYS A 609 -11.13 4.05 -14.23
CA LYS A 609 -12.43 3.95 -13.55
C LYS A 609 -12.26 3.63 -12.07
N MET A 610 -11.41 2.66 -11.74
CA MET A 610 -11.16 2.26 -10.35
C MET A 610 -10.50 3.38 -9.55
N MET A 611 -9.57 4.13 -10.16
CA MET A 611 -8.95 5.30 -9.54
C MET A 611 -9.98 6.40 -9.26
N LYS A 612 -10.88 6.67 -10.20
CA LYS A 612 -11.95 7.64 -10.02
C LYS A 612 -12.82 7.28 -8.82
N GLU A 613 -13.37 6.07 -8.81
CA GLU A 613 -14.32 5.63 -7.77
C GLU A 613 -13.63 5.47 -6.41
N ALA A 614 -12.48 4.79 -6.35
CA ALA A 614 -11.81 4.46 -5.09
C ALA A 614 -10.94 5.60 -4.52
N VAL A 615 -10.60 6.61 -5.32
CA VAL A 615 -9.67 7.68 -4.92
C VAL A 615 -10.27 9.07 -5.11
N TYR A 616 -10.62 9.48 -6.33
CA TYR A 616 -10.98 10.89 -6.59
C TYR A 616 -12.38 11.27 -6.08
N ASP A 617 -13.34 10.36 -6.21
CA ASP A 617 -14.72 10.57 -5.72
C ASP A 617 -14.81 10.38 -4.19
N THR A 618 -13.86 9.64 -3.61
CA THR A 618 -13.88 9.23 -2.20
C THR A 618 -13.19 10.24 -1.26
N PHE A 619 -12.08 10.85 -1.70
CA PHE A 619 -11.24 11.68 -0.85
C PHE A 619 -11.38 13.18 -1.17
N ASP A 620 -11.34 14.01 -0.12
CA ASP A 620 -11.49 15.47 -0.26
C ASP A 620 -10.31 16.07 -1.02
N THR A 621 -9.08 15.70 -0.67
CA THR A 621 -7.87 16.23 -1.31
C THR A 621 -6.94 15.09 -1.69
N VAL A 622 -6.47 15.08 -2.94
CA VAL A 622 -5.45 14.15 -3.42
C VAL A 622 -4.41 14.94 -4.18
N ILE A 623 -3.17 14.92 -3.72
CA ILE A 623 -2.06 15.63 -4.35
C ILE A 623 -1.11 14.60 -4.93
N MET A 624 -0.97 14.61 -6.24
CA MET A 624 -0.01 13.79 -6.98
C MET A 624 1.15 14.67 -7.38
N THR A 625 2.36 14.34 -6.92
CA THR A 625 3.56 15.11 -7.27
C THR A 625 4.73 14.22 -7.63
N SER A 626 5.59 14.71 -8.52
CA SER A 626 6.78 14.03 -9.01
C SER A 626 7.66 15.01 -9.78
N ALA A 627 8.94 14.67 -9.97
CA ALA A 627 9.83 15.40 -10.88
C ALA A 627 9.45 15.28 -12.36
N THR A 628 8.68 14.25 -12.70
CA THR A 628 8.37 13.85 -14.07
C THR A 628 6.97 13.28 -14.12
N LEU A 629 5.98 14.07 -14.55
CA LEU A 629 4.59 13.67 -14.79
C LEU A 629 4.14 14.00 -16.21
N THR A 630 4.78 14.97 -16.84
CA THR A 630 4.44 15.53 -18.14
C THR A 630 5.38 15.07 -19.24
N VAL A 631 4.80 14.99 -20.44
CA VAL A 631 5.51 14.79 -21.71
C VAL A 631 5.17 15.99 -22.60
N GLU A 632 6.18 16.67 -23.15
CA GLU A 632 5.99 17.92 -23.90
C GLU A 632 5.17 18.98 -23.15
N ASN A 633 5.36 19.05 -21.82
CA ASN A 633 4.66 19.96 -20.90
C ASN A 633 3.14 19.74 -20.78
N SER A 634 2.63 18.56 -21.11
CA SER A 634 1.22 18.17 -20.88
C SER A 634 1.11 16.99 -19.90
N PHE A 635 0.07 17.02 -19.04
CA PHE A 635 -0.31 15.93 -18.15
C PHE A 635 -1.18 14.85 -18.81
N ASP A 636 -1.70 15.10 -20.02
CA ASP A 636 -2.73 14.26 -20.67
C ASP A 636 -2.38 12.77 -20.66
N PHE A 637 -1.12 12.45 -21.01
CA PHE A 637 -0.65 11.07 -21.06
C PHE A 637 -0.81 10.32 -19.73
N LEU A 638 -0.49 10.96 -18.60
CA LEU A 638 -0.69 10.33 -17.31
C LEU A 638 -2.15 10.41 -16.89
N ALA A 639 -2.80 11.57 -17.15
CA ALA A 639 -4.14 11.86 -16.70
C ALA A 639 -5.16 10.82 -17.19
N GLU A 640 -5.16 10.52 -18.49
CA GLU A 640 -6.02 9.51 -19.13
C GLU A 640 -5.86 8.12 -18.48
N ARG A 641 -4.60 7.74 -18.19
CA ARG A 641 -4.26 6.38 -17.73
C ARG A 641 -4.67 6.11 -16.29
N ILE A 642 -4.65 7.15 -15.46
CA ILE A 642 -5.05 7.08 -14.05
C ILE A 642 -6.43 7.67 -13.81
N GLY A 643 -7.15 8.07 -14.87
CA GLY A 643 -8.49 8.65 -14.80
C GLY A 643 -8.57 10.04 -14.18
N PHE A 644 -7.44 10.76 -14.10
CA PHE A 644 -7.42 12.12 -13.54
C PHE A 644 -8.13 13.12 -14.47
N ASP A 645 -8.17 12.83 -15.77
CA ASP A 645 -8.95 13.55 -16.77
C ASP A 645 -10.47 13.46 -16.54
N THR A 646 -10.93 12.45 -15.82
CA THR A 646 -12.35 12.26 -15.46
C THR A 646 -12.79 13.01 -14.21
N VAL A 647 -11.86 13.67 -13.52
CA VAL A 647 -12.15 14.52 -12.36
C VAL A 647 -12.84 15.79 -12.87
N VAL A 648 -13.93 16.17 -12.22
CA VAL A 648 -14.67 17.41 -12.52
C VAL A 648 -13.74 18.63 -12.49
N ASP A 649 -13.87 19.51 -13.48
CA ASP A 649 -12.95 20.62 -13.72
C ASP A 649 -12.78 21.55 -12.51
N ASP A 650 -13.84 21.73 -11.71
CA ASP A 650 -13.80 22.54 -10.50
C ASP A 650 -12.93 21.92 -9.41
N ARG A 651 -12.79 20.60 -9.35
CA ARG A 651 -11.90 19.90 -8.40
C ARG A 651 -10.53 19.59 -8.98
N ARG A 652 -10.36 19.60 -10.31
CA ARG A 652 -9.11 19.25 -10.99
C ARG A 652 -8.17 20.45 -11.08
N THR A 653 -6.91 20.24 -10.70
CA THR A 653 -5.89 21.31 -10.69
C THR A 653 -4.53 20.77 -11.17
N GLU A 654 -3.86 21.48 -12.08
CA GLU A 654 -2.56 21.09 -12.65
C GLU A 654 -1.49 22.20 -12.53
N LEU A 655 -0.29 21.86 -12.11
CA LEU A 655 0.82 22.81 -11.96
C LEU A 655 2.14 22.20 -12.45
N ILE A 656 2.86 22.94 -13.31
CA ILE A 656 4.21 22.58 -13.77
C ILE A 656 5.19 23.62 -13.24
N LEU A 657 6.13 23.17 -12.41
CA LEU A 657 7.20 23.98 -11.84
C LEU A 657 8.54 23.51 -12.40
N PRO A 658 9.24 24.35 -13.18
CA PRO A 658 10.55 23.99 -13.72
C PRO A 658 11.58 23.81 -12.59
N ALA A 659 12.64 23.05 -12.88
CA ALA A 659 13.77 22.95 -11.96
C ALA A 659 14.50 24.31 -11.85
N PRO A 660 15.01 24.68 -10.66
CA PRO A 660 15.56 26.01 -10.39
C PRO A 660 17.02 26.20 -10.87
N PHE A 661 17.49 25.38 -11.81
CA PHE A 661 18.90 25.31 -12.21
C PHE A 661 19.15 25.91 -13.60
N ASP A 662 20.35 26.44 -13.81
CA ASP A 662 20.81 26.97 -15.10
C ASP A 662 21.50 25.87 -15.91
N TYR A 663 20.68 24.98 -16.49
CA TYR A 663 21.17 23.83 -17.25
C TYR A 663 21.99 24.21 -18.49
N GLU A 664 21.79 25.41 -19.06
CA GLU A 664 22.59 25.86 -20.22
C GLU A 664 24.05 26.06 -19.85
N ARG A 665 24.33 26.52 -18.62
CA ARG A 665 25.70 26.71 -18.12
C ARG A 665 26.24 25.48 -17.39
N GLN A 666 25.37 24.75 -16.70
CA GLN A 666 25.77 23.65 -15.81
C GLN A 666 25.91 22.30 -16.55
N VAL A 667 25.23 22.10 -17.67
CA VAL A 667 25.15 20.79 -18.33
C VAL A 667 25.53 20.82 -19.80
N ILE A 668 26.47 19.94 -20.17
CA ILE A 668 26.63 19.52 -21.57
C ILE A 668 25.80 18.27 -21.83
N LEU A 669 24.90 18.38 -22.80
CA LEU A 669 24.20 17.23 -23.38
C LEU A 669 24.90 16.79 -24.66
N ALA A 670 25.54 15.63 -24.63
CA ALA A 670 26.35 15.13 -25.75
C ALA A 670 25.71 13.90 -26.42
N VAL A 671 25.71 13.88 -27.76
CA VAL A 671 25.21 12.76 -28.57
C VAL A 671 26.18 12.42 -29.70
N PRO A 672 26.97 11.33 -29.57
CA PRO A 672 27.81 10.84 -30.67
C PRO A 672 26.98 10.16 -31.76
N MET A 673 27.05 10.69 -32.99
CA MET A 673 26.24 10.28 -34.15
C MET A 673 26.82 9.09 -34.94
N ASP A 674 28.12 8.82 -34.82
CA ASP A 674 28.82 7.69 -35.45
C ASP A 674 28.73 6.39 -34.61
N MET A 675 27.96 6.39 -33.53
CA MET A 675 27.61 5.14 -32.82
C MET A 675 26.75 4.22 -33.72
N PRO A 676 26.96 2.90 -33.70
CA PRO A 676 26.06 1.96 -34.38
C PRO A 676 24.62 2.06 -33.84
N ASP A 677 23.62 1.66 -34.63
CA ASP A 677 22.25 1.49 -34.11
C ASP A 677 22.28 0.46 -32.96
N PRO A 678 21.56 0.68 -31.84
CA PRO A 678 21.50 -0.25 -30.71
C PRO A 678 21.08 -1.69 -31.01
N ARG A 679 20.52 -1.94 -32.21
CA ARG A 679 20.16 -3.27 -32.74
C ARG A 679 21.29 -3.93 -33.54
N HIS A 680 22.32 -3.17 -33.91
CA HIS A 680 23.45 -3.68 -34.66
C HIS A 680 24.34 -4.59 -33.79
N PRO A 681 24.81 -5.76 -34.29
CA PRO A 681 25.62 -6.70 -33.51
C PRO A 681 26.87 -6.07 -32.85
N ASN A 682 27.54 -5.17 -33.56
CA ASN A 682 28.76 -4.50 -33.07
C ASN A 682 28.50 -3.35 -32.07
N PHE A 683 27.25 -2.99 -31.80
CA PHE A 683 26.93 -1.86 -30.91
C PHE A 683 27.55 -2.05 -29.53
N ALA A 684 27.42 -3.25 -28.97
CA ALA A 684 27.98 -3.67 -27.70
C ALA A 684 29.48 -3.35 -27.58
N GLN A 685 30.26 -3.76 -28.58
CA GLN A 685 31.71 -3.61 -28.59
C GLN A 685 32.11 -2.13 -28.71
N GLU A 686 31.47 -1.39 -29.61
CA GLU A 686 31.74 0.04 -29.81
C GLU A 686 31.30 0.89 -28.62
N LEU A 687 30.20 0.52 -27.96
CA LEU A 687 29.75 1.14 -26.71
C LEU A 687 30.80 0.98 -25.61
N GLY A 688 31.39 -0.20 -25.44
CA GLY A 688 32.45 -0.41 -24.44
C GLY A 688 33.63 0.52 -24.63
N LYS A 689 34.09 0.70 -25.88
CA LYS A 689 35.18 1.63 -26.22
C LYS A 689 34.80 3.09 -25.93
N ALA A 690 33.60 3.49 -26.34
CA ALA A 690 33.12 4.87 -26.17
C ALA A 690 32.89 5.21 -24.70
N VAL A 691 32.31 4.28 -23.93
CA VAL A 691 32.12 4.41 -22.48
C VAL A 691 33.46 4.51 -21.77
N PHE A 692 34.45 3.68 -22.09
CA PHE A 692 35.78 3.77 -21.48
C PHE A 692 36.44 5.14 -21.72
N LYS A 693 36.38 5.65 -22.96
CA LYS A 693 36.91 6.98 -23.31
C LYS A 693 36.18 8.09 -22.55
N ALA A 694 34.86 8.01 -22.43
CA ALA A 694 34.06 8.96 -21.67
C ALA A 694 34.36 8.95 -20.16
N ILE A 695 34.44 7.76 -19.54
CA ILE A 695 34.80 7.62 -18.11
C ILE A 695 36.20 8.20 -17.84
N SER A 696 37.13 8.03 -18.78
CA SER A 696 38.49 8.55 -18.66
C SER A 696 38.52 10.09 -18.70
N ILE A 697 37.62 10.71 -19.48
CA ILE A 697 37.50 12.17 -19.56
C ILE A 697 36.87 12.74 -18.28
N SER A 698 35.86 12.08 -17.73
CA SER A 698 35.21 12.50 -16.49
C SER A 698 35.96 12.05 -15.21
N GLU A 699 37.10 11.36 -15.36
CA GLU A 699 37.90 10.79 -14.27
C GLU A 699 37.09 9.93 -13.27
N GLY A 700 36.14 9.16 -13.79
CA GLY A 700 35.11 8.52 -12.97
C GLY A 700 33.94 9.47 -12.75
N ARG A 701 33.44 9.58 -11.51
CA ARG A 701 32.26 10.38 -11.13
C ARG A 701 31.06 10.15 -12.04
N ALA A 702 30.96 8.93 -12.55
CA ALA A 702 30.07 8.59 -13.66
C ALA A 702 29.03 7.57 -13.23
N PHE A 703 27.82 7.77 -13.73
CA PHE A 703 26.72 6.86 -13.53
C PHE A 703 26.20 6.38 -14.88
N ILE A 704 26.35 5.07 -15.11
CA ILE A 704 26.05 4.44 -16.40
C ILE A 704 24.74 3.69 -16.29
N LEU A 705 23.77 4.16 -17.06
CA LEU A 705 22.40 3.68 -17.07
C LEU A 705 22.17 2.73 -18.25
N PHE A 706 21.97 1.46 -17.90
CA PHE A 706 21.67 0.37 -18.83
C PHE A 706 20.18 0.06 -18.86
N THR A 707 19.72 -0.45 -20.01
CA THR A 707 18.34 -0.96 -20.18
C THR A 707 18.21 -2.46 -19.92
N SER A 708 19.33 -3.20 -19.84
CA SER A 708 19.33 -4.63 -19.52
C SER A 708 20.56 -5.07 -18.71
N TYR A 709 20.38 -6.09 -17.87
CA TYR A 709 21.48 -6.72 -17.12
C TYR A 709 22.50 -7.39 -18.03
N GLY A 710 22.07 -7.94 -19.17
CA GLY A 710 22.97 -8.58 -20.14
C GLY A 710 24.02 -7.60 -20.67
N LEU A 711 23.59 -6.42 -21.14
CA LEU A 711 24.49 -5.39 -21.63
C LEU A 711 25.38 -4.85 -20.50
N LEU A 712 24.81 -4.61 -19.31
CA LEU A 712 25.56 -4.17 -18.14
C LEU A 712 26.69 -5.14 -17.79
N ASN A 713 26.40 -6.44 -17.65
CA ASN A 713 27.39 -7.43 -17.26
C ASN A 713 28.50 -7.58 -18.29
N MET A 714 28.16 -7.54 -19.57
CA MET A 714 29.14 -7.65 -20.65
C MET A 714 30.08 -6.44 -20.68
N ILE A 715 29.55 -5.21 -20.61
CA ILE A 715 30.39 -4.00 -20.59
C ILE A 715 31.20 -3.90 -19.30
N TYR A 716 30.61 -4.24 -18.14
CA TYR A 716 31.35 -4.24 -16.88
C TYR A 716 32.57 -5.18 -16.93
N ARG A 717 32.38 -6.42 -17.39
CA ARG A 717 33.49 -7.40 -17.52
C ARG A 717 34.58 -6.91 -18.48
N GLN A 718 34.19 -6.21 -19.55
CA GLN A 718 35.15 -5.65 -20.51
C GLN A 718 35.99 -4.52 -19.90
N LEU A 719 35.45 -3.76 -18.95
CA LEU A 719 36.06 -2.52 -18.46
C LEU A 719 36.68 -2.61 -17.05
N GLU A 720 36.30 -3.59 -16.24
CA GLU A 720 36.68 -3.67 -14.81
C GLU A 720 38.18 -3.56 -14.58
N GLU A 721 38.99 -4.40 -15.25
CA GLU A 721 40.45 -4.39 -15.10
C GLU A 721 41.07 -3.06 -15.58
N SER A 722 40.64 -2.59 -16.76
CA SER A 722 41.13 -1.34 -17.36
C SER A 722 40.83 -0.11 -16.50
N LEU A 723 39.64 -0.05 -15.90
CA LEU A 723 39.25 1.04 -15.01
C LEU A 723 40.07 1.03 -13.72
N GLN A 724 40.29 -0.16 -13.14
CA GLN A 724 41.13 -0.29 -11.94
C GLN A 724 42.58 0.10 -12.21
N MET A 725 43.13 -0.21 -13.39
CA MET A 725 44.49 0.20 -13.78
C MET A 725 44.67 1.72 -13.86
N ILE A 726 43.63 2.46 -14.25
CA ILE A 726 43.65 3.93 -14.27
C ILE A 726 43.15 4.56 -12.95
N GLY A 727 43.01 3.77 -11.89
CA GLY A 727 42.63 4.24 -10.55
C GLY A 727 41.15 4.56 -10.35
N ILE A 728 40.28 4.15 -11.30
CA ILE A 728 38.83 4.35 -11.22
C ILE A 728 38.19 3.07 -10.71
N LYS A 729 37.44 3.16 -9.61
CA LYS A 729 36.80 1.99 -9.00
C LYS A 729 35.45 1.68 -9.66
N PRO A 730 35.28 0.50 -10.29
CA PRO A 730 34.01 0.10 -10.87
C PRO A 730 33.08 -0.48 -9.81
N LEU A 731 31.85 0.02 -9.74
CA LEU A 731 30.79 -0.45 -8.86
C LEU A 731 29.65 -1.00 -9.71
N LYS A 732 29.14 -2.19 -9.38
CA LYS A 732 28.12 -2.88 -10.19
C LYS A 732 26.89 -3.23 -9.38
N GLN A 733 25.71 -2.86 -9.90
CA GLN A 733 24.46 -3.41 -9.42
C GLN A 733 24.45 -4.94 -9.47
N GLY A 734 23.97 -5.56 -8.38
CA GLY A 734 23.85 -7.02 -8.25
C GLY A 734 24.98 -7.67 -7.47
N ASN A 735 26.11 -6.98 -7.28
CA ASN A 735 27.20 -7.48 -6.42
C ASN A 735 26.92 -7.24 -4.93
N GLU A 736 26.25 -6.14 -4.60
CA GLU A 736 25.93 -5.74 -3.22
C GLU A 736 24.52 -5.13 -3.17
N ASN A 737 23.98 -4.94 -1.95
CA ASN A 737 22.74 -4.19 -1.78
C ASN A 737 22.93 -2.75 -2.29
N ARG A 738 21.95 -2.27 -3.06
CA ARG A 738 21.83 -0.90 -3.57
C ARG A 738 22.22 0.19 -2.56
N HIS A 739 21.79 0.10 -1.30
CA HIS A 739 22.08 1.14 -0.31
C HIS A 739 23.58 1.27 -0.02
N GLU A 740 24.27 0.14 0.16
CA GLU A 740 25.71 0.10 0.42
C GLU A 740 26.50 0.56 -0.81
N LEU A 741 26.06 0.13 -1.99
CA LEU A 741 26.68 0.51 -3.25
C LEU A 741 26.58 2.03 -3.51
N LEU A 742 25.44 2.66 -3.20
CA LEU A 742 25.30 4.13 -3.28
C LEU A 742 26.16 4.84 -2.22
N LYS A 743 26.22 4.29 -1.01
CA LYS A 743 27.06 4.84 0.06
C LYS A 743 28.54 4.82 -0.32
N ARG A 744 29.01 3.74 -0.96
CA ARG A 744 30.39 3.65 -1.48
C ARG A 744 30.63 4.61 -2.63
N PHE A 745 29.71 4.67 -3.59
CA PHE A 745 29.81 5.61 -4.70
C PHE A 745 29.95 7.07 -4.23
N ARG A 746 29.15 7.49 -3.23
CA ARG A 746 29.26 8.83 -2.64
C ARG A 746 30.59 9.09 -1.91
N ARG A 747 31.23 8.05 -1.36
CA ARG A 747 32.49 8.18 -0.61
C ARG A 747 33.70 8.18 -1.54
N GLU A 748 33.63 7.43 -2.63
CA GLU A 748 34.75 7.20 -3.55
C GLU A 748 34.64 8.14 -4.74
N LYS A 749 35.33 9.29 -4.66
CA LYS A 749 35.29 10.34 -5.69
C LYS A 749 35.75 9.86 -7.09
N THR A 750 36.63 8.87 -7.16
CA THR A 750 37.09 8.26 -8.43
C THR A 750 36.42 6.91 -8.64
N SER A 751 35.09 6.89 -8.68
CA SER A 751 34.32 5.67 -8.93
C SER A 751 33.33 5.84 -10.07
N VAL A 752 32.91 4.70 -10.63
CA VAL A 752 31.89 4.64 -11.67
C VAL A 752 30.86 3.59 -11.31
N LEU A 753 29.59 3.94 -11.43
CA LEU A 753 28.49 3.07 -11.08
C LEU A 753 27.76 2.54 -12.32
N PHE A 754 27.70 1.23 -12.46
CA PHE A 754 26.94 0.51 -13.48
C PHE A 754 25.57 0.09 -12.91
N GLY A 755 24.48 0.65 -13.44
CA GLY A 755 23.11 0.42 -12.96
C GLY A 755 22.09 0.12 -14.07
N THR A 756 21.04 -0.64 -13.74
CA THR A 756 19.87 -0.90 -14.62
C THR A 756 18.65 -0.09 -14.17
N ASP A 757 17.44 -0.44 -14.64
CA ASP A 757 16.13 0.20 -14.37
C ASP A 757 15.99 0.78 -12.96
N SER A 758 16.31 0.02 -11.91
CA SER A 758 16.15 0.48 -10.53
C SER A 758 17.00 1.69 -10.14
N PHE A 759 18.09 1.96 -10.87
CA PHE A 759 19.03 3.06 -10.62
C PHE A 759 18.67 4.34 -11.40
N TRP A 760 17.69 4.28 -12.31
CA TRP A 760 17.13 5.46 -12.99
C TRP A 760 16.32 6.36 -12.04
N GLU A 761 15.78 5.76 -10.97
CA GLU A 761 14.88 6.40 -10.00
C GLU A 761 15.37 6.24 -8.57
N GLY A 762 14.95 7.10 -7.62
CA GLY A 762 15.19 6.90 -6.18
C GLY A 762 16.67 6.84 -5.74
N VAL A 763 17.57 7.43 -6.54
CA VAL A 763 18.99 7.61 -6.22
C VAL A 763 19.28 9.09 -6.02
N ASP A 764 19.86 9.42 -4.87
CA ASP A 764 20.26 10.80 -4.56
C ASP A 764 21.77 10.83 -4.36
N VAL A 765 22.51 11.47 -5.28
CA VAL A 765 23.95 11.65 -5.16
C VAL A 765 24.18 13.15 -5.30
N GLU A 766 24.64 13.78 -4.23
CA GLU A 766 24.85 15.22 -4.18
C GLU A 766 26.32 15.56 -4.46
N GLY A 767 26.56 16.66 -5.19
CA GLY A 767 27.88 17.28 -5.39
C GLY A 767 28.82 16.48 -6.29
N ASP A 768 30.14 16.70 -6.11
CA ASP A 768 31.25 16.17 -6.93
C ASP A 768 31.35 14.64 -7.02
N ALA A 769 30.45 13.88 -6.39
CA ALA A 769 30.43 12.43 -6.53
C ALA A 769 29.82 11.99 -7.88
N LEU A 770 29.01 12.85 -8.52
CA LEU A 770 28.37 12.56 -9.80
C LEU A 770 28.44 13.78 -10.72
N GLU A 771 29.30 13.71 -11.73
CA GLU A 771 29.46 14.75 -12.76
C GLU A 771 29.18 14.23 -14.18
N ALA A 772 28.98 12.92 -14.33
CA ALA A 772 28.71 12.31 -15.63
C ALA A 772 27.53 11.32 -15.54
N VAL A 773 26.52 11.48 -16.40
CA VAL A 773 25.46 10.48 -16.58
C VAL A 773 25.50 9.93 -18.00
N PHE A 774 25.68 8.63 -18.13
CA PHE A 774 25.78 7.95 -19.42
C PHE A 774 24.55 7.11 -19.68
N ILE A 775 23.80 7.48 -20.72
CA ILE A 775 22.60 6.77 -21.16
C ILE A 775 23.01 5.89 -22.35
N THR A 776 23.12 4.59 -22.09
CA THR A 776 23.62 3.65 -23.11
C THR A 776 22.61 3.37 -24.23
N LYS A 777 21.32 3.34 -23.90
CA LYS A 777 20.19 3.10 -24.80
C LYS A 777 18.97 3.87 -24.30
N LEU A 778 18.11 4.30 -25.21
CA LEU A 778 16.82 4.89 -24.85
C LEU A 778 15.98 3.89 -24.04
N PRO A 779 15.35 4.32 -22.92
CA PRO A 779 14.80 3.42 -21.90
C PRO A 779 13.41 2.87 -22.24
N PHE A 780 13.21 2.38 -23.47
CA PHE A 780 11.98 1.70 -23.87
C PHE A 780 11.76 0.43 -23.04
N LYS A 781 10.52 0.22 -22.59
CA LYS A 781 10.09 -1.06 -21.98
C LYS A 781 10.07 -2.16 -23.05
N VAL A 782 10.22 -3.40 -22.61
CA VAL A 782 10.20 -4.57 -23.50
C VAL A 782 8.75 -4.77 -23.98
N PRO A 783 8.48 -4.75 -25.31
CA PRO A 783 7.11 -4.87 -25.82
C PRO A 783 6.44 -6.21 -25.51
N SER A 784 7.23 -7.27 -25.30
CA SER A 784 6.74 -8.62 -24.97
C SER A 784 6.39 -8.80 -23.49
N GLU A 785 6.50 -7.77 -22.65
CA GLU A 785 5.98 -7.82 -21.28
C GLU A 785 4.43 -7.82 -21.35
N PRO A 786 3.72 -8.75 -20.67
CA PRO A 786 2.29 -8.98 -20.89
C PRO A 786 1.41 -7.73 -20.77
N ILE A 787 1.71 -6.87 -19.78
CA ILE A 787 0.96 -5.62 -19.57
C ILE A 787 1.19 -4.64 -20.72
N ILE A 788 2.44 -4.54 -21.20
CA ILE A 788 2.81 -3.65 -22.30
C ILE A 788 2.18 -4.15 -23.60
N GLU A 789 2.28 -5.44 -23.88
CA GLU A 789 1.71 -6.09 -25.05
C GLU A 789 0.18 -5.85 -25.13
N ALA A 790 -0.55 -6.11 -24.05
CA ALA A 790 -1.99 -5.91 -24.02
C ALA A 790 -2.41 -4.45 -24.23
N ARG A 791 -1.67 -3.50 -23.65
CA ARG A 791 -1.91 -2.07 -23.86
C ARG A 791 -1.59 -1.64 -25.28
N TYR A 792 -0.57 -2.23 -25.91
CA TYR A 792 -0.25 -1.97 -27.30
C TYR A 792 -1.39 -2.39 -28.22
N GLU A 793 -1.92 -3.59 -28.01
CA GLU A 793 -3.06 -4.10 -28.77
C GLU A 793 -4.32 -3.27 -28.57
N ALA A 794 -4.63 -2.88 -27.34
CA ALA A 794 -5.79 -2.04 -27.04
C ALA A 794 -5.73 -0.70 -27.77
N ILE A 795 -4.56 -0.04 -27.77
CA ILE A 795 -4.35 1.22 -28.50
C ILE A 795 -4.46 0.99 -30.01
N ALA A 796 -3.83 -0.05 -30.54
CA ALA A 796 -3.89 -0.38 -31.96
C ALA A 796 -5.32 -0.71 -32.42
N LYS A 797 -6.11 -1.40 -31.59
CA LYS A 797 -7.53 -1.73 -31.83
C LYS A 797 -8.38 -0.46 -31.94
N ASN A 798 -8.04 0.58 -31.18
CA ASN A 798 -8.68 1.89 -31.24
C ASN A 798 -8.14 2.77 -32.39
N GLY A 799 -7.32 2.24 -33.28
CA GLY A 799 -6.75 2.95 -34.43
C GLY A 799 -5.54 3.82 -34.10
N GLY A 800 -5.04 3.78 -32.86
CA GLY A 800 -3.88 4.53 -32.40
C GLY A 800 -2.54 3.85 -32.72
N ASN A 801 -1.45 4.58 -32.53
CA ASN A 801 -0.09 4.07 -32.65
C ASN A 801 0.51 3.81 -31.26
N PRO A 802 0.57 2.55 -30.78
CA PRO A 802 1.01 2.24 -29.42
C PRO A 802 2.47 2.62 -29.15
N PHE A 803 3.32 2.62 -30.18
CA PHE A 803 4.70 3.06 -30.03
C PHE A 803 4.76 4.56 -29.73
N MET A 804 3.99 5.37 -30.46
CA MET A 804 3.99 6.83 -30.31
C MET A 804 3.17 7.32 -29.11
N GLU A 805 2.05 6.67 -28.82
CA GLU A 805 1.10 7.09 -27.79
C GLU A 805 1.41 6.49 -26.41
N TYR A 806 2.19 5.41 -26.33
CA TYR A 806 2.50 4.75 -25.07
C TYR A 806 3.99 4.50 -24.83
N ALA A 807 4.69 3.87 -25.77
CA ALA A 807 6.11 3.53 -25.59
C ALA A 807 7.01 4.76 -25.45
N VAL A 808 6.83 5.74 -26.33
CA VAL A 808 7.61 6.97 -26.36
C VAL A 808 7.36 7.82 -25.11
N PRO A 809 6.12 8.16 -24.71
CA PRO A 809 5.86 8.91 -23.47
C PRO A 809 6.46 8.26 -22.22
N LEU A 810 6.30 6.94 -22.04
CA LEU A 810 6.91 6.22 -20.91
C LEU A 810 8.43 6.30 -20.91
N ALA A 811 9.05 6.13 -22.08
CA ALA A 811 10.49 6.22 -22.21
C ALA A 811 11.00 7.66 -21.96
N VAL A 812 10.24 8.68 -22.35
CA VAL A 812 10.55 10.09 -22.09
C VAL A 812 10.49 10.41 -20.60
N LEU A 813 9.43 10.00 -19.89
CA LEU A 813 9.33 10.19 -18.43
C LEU A 813 10.52 9.56 -17.71
N LYS A 814 10.86 8.31 -18.06
CA LYS A 814 12.01 7.62 -17.49
C LYS A 814 13.35 8.26 -17.86
N PHE A 815 13.46 8.78 -19.07
CA PHE A 815 14.64 9.50 -19.54
C PHE A 815 14.86 10.81 -18.76
N LYS A 816 13.81 11.60 -18.51
CA LYS A 816 13.87 12.79 -17.64
C LYS A 816 14.38 12.44 -16.23
N GLN A 817 13.97 11.31 -15.67
CA GLN A 817 14.44 10.87 -14.34
C GLN A 817 15.93 10.51 -14.33
N GLY A 818 16.43 9.88 -15.39
CA GLY A 818 17.86 9.60 -15.57
C GLY A 818 18.67 10.88 -15.69
N PHE A 819 18.21 11.84 -16.49
CA PHE A 819 18.81 13.17 -16.62
C PHE A 819 18.83 13.93 -15.29
N GLY A 820 17.72 13.92 -14.55
CA GLY A 820 17.58 14.58 -13.25
C GLY A 820 18.46 14.02 -12.13
N ARG A 821 19.31 13.03 -12.40
CA ARG A 821 20.34 12.56 -11.45
C ARG A 821 21.54 13.49 -11.41
N LEU A 822 21.84 14.21 -12.49
CA LEU A 822 23.08 14.96 -12.64
C LEU A 822 23.15 16.20 -11.73
N ILE A 823 22.13 17.06 -11.78
CA ILE A 823 22.15 18.36 -11.09
C ILE A 823 21.22 18.34 -9.87
N ARG A 824 21.77 18.69 -8.70
CA ARG A 824 21.07 18.75 -7.40
C ARG A 824 21.23 20.09 -6.69
N ARG A 825 22.29 20.85 -7.00
CA ARG A 825 22.60 22.18 -6.44
C ARG A 825 22.92 23.17 -7.56
N GLN A 826 22.85 24.46 -7.26
CA GLN A 826 23.21 25.52 -8.22
C GLN A 826 24.70 25.53 -8.60
N SER A 827 25.56 24.94 -7.76
CA SER A 827 26.99 24.80 -8.02
C SER A 827 27.37 23.57 -8.84
N ASP A 828 26.47 22.60 -9.00
CA ASP A 828 26.79 21.35 -9.67
C ASP A 828 27.03 21.61 -11.17
N ARG A 829 27.95 20.86 -11.77
CA ARG A 829 28.26 20.93 -13.19
C ARG A 829 28.59 19.54 -13.69
N GLY A 830 28.24 19.24 -14.94
CA GLY A 830 28.56 17.93 -15.49
C GLY A 830 28.07 17.70 -16.92
N CYS A 831 28.17 16.45 -17.37
CA CYS A 831 27.73 16.05 -18.70
C CYS A 831 26.73 14.90 -18.68
N VAL A 832 25.81 14.91 -19.63
CA VAL A 832 24.96 13.76 -19.97
C VAL A 832 25.35 13.30 -21.37
N ILE A 833 25.76 12.04 -21.51
CA ILE A 833 26.10 11.45 -22.81
C ILE A 833 25.04 10.41 -23.18
N ILE A 834 24.43 10.57 -24.36
CA ILE A 834 23.47 9.61 -24.91
C ILE A 834 24.14 8.83 -26.04
N PHE A 835 24.51 7.58 -25.80
CA PHE A 835 25.16 6.72 -26.80
C PHE A 835 24.19 6.15 -27.85
N ASP A 836 22.91 6.49 -27.77
CA ASP A 836 21.84 6.05 -28.66
C ASP A 836 21.50 7.14 -29.69
N ASN A 837 22.07 7.02 -30.90
CA ASN A 837 21.89 8.00 -31.97
C ASN A 837 20.44 8.18 -32.44
N ARG A 838 19.53 7.27 -32.08
CA ARG A 838 18.10 7.35 -32.44
C ARG A 838 17.42 8.56 -31.82
N VAL A 839 17.98 9.12 -30.74
CA VAL A 839 17.48 10.36 -30.12
C VAL A 839 17.55 11.57 -31.08
N ILE A 840 18.44 11.53 -32.08
CA ILE A 840 18.53 12.55 -33.14
C ILE A 840 17.97 12.01 -34.46
N GLN A 841 18.31 10.77 -34.83
CA GLN A 841 17.98 10.23 -36.16
C GLN A 841 16.50 9.88 -36.36
N LYS A 842 15.75 9.58 -35.29
CA LYS A 842 14.34 9.18 -35.40
C LYS A 842 13.43 10.37 -35.08
N SER A 843 12.28 10.42 -35.75
CA SER A 843 11.28 11.49 -35.58
C SER A 843 10.82 11.66 -34.13
N TYR A 844 10.63 10.55 -33.40
CA TYR A 844 10.27 10.55 -31.99
C TYR A 844 11.37 11.10 -31.07
N GLY A 845 12.63 11.12 -31.53
CA GLY A 845 13.77 11.55 -30.74
C GLY A 845 13.66 12.99 -30.26
N LYS A 846 13.00 13.84 -31.05
CA LYS A 846 12.68 15.23 -30.69
C LYS A 846 11.89 15.34 -29.37
N LYS A 847 10.99 14.38 -29.08
CA LYS A 847 10.21 14.37 -27.83
C LYS A 847 11.10 14.20 -26.60
N PHE A 848 12.19 13.44 -26.70
CA PHE A 848 13.15 13.27 -25.62
C PHE A 848 13.88 14.58 -25.34
N ILE A 849 14.38 15.25 -26.38
CA ILE A 849 15.14 16.50 -26.25
C ILE A 849 14.24 17.65 -25.78
N HIS A 850 13.04 17.82 -26.36
CA HIS A 850 12.09 18.87 -25.97
C HIS A 850 11.53 18.71 -24.56
N SER A 851 11.58 17.50 -23.99
CA SER A 851 11.13 17.25 -22.63
C SER A 851 12.22 17.48 -21.57
N LEU A 852 13.45 17.78 -21.99
CA LEU A 852 14.53 18.21 -21.10
C LEU A 852 14.56 19.75 -20.98
N PRO A 853 15.11 20.28 -19.89
CA PRO A 853 15.50 21.69 -19.81
C PRO A 853 16.47 22.05 -20.95
N LYS A 854 16.50 23.33 -21.33
CA LYS A 854 17.46 23.82 -22.33
C LYS A 854 18.89 23.65 -21.79
N CYS A 855 19.73 22.95 -22.55
CA CYS A 855 21.11 22.62 -22.19
C CYS A 855 22.07 23.02 -23.32
N HIS A 856 23.36 23.19 -23.00
CA HIS A 856 24.39 23.24 -24.05
C HIS A 856 24.49 21.87 -24.72
N THR A 857 24.07 21.77 -25.99
CA THR A 857 23.92 20.48 -26.68
C THR A 857 24.97 20.32 -27.78
N VAL A 858 25.70 19.20 -27.74
CA VAL A 858 26.78 18.85 -28.67
C VAL A 858 26.39 17.59 -29.42
N VAL A 859 26.19 17.71 -30.73
CA VAL A 859 25.84 16.60 -31.62
C VAL A 859 26.87 16.53 -32.73
N GLY A 860 27.58 15.41 -32.84
CA GLY A 860 28.68 15.25 -33.79
C GLY A 860 29.27 13.85 -33.75
N THR A 861 30.43 13.66 -34.35
CA THR A 861 31.21 12.41 -34.23
C THR A 861 31.72 12.22 -32.80
N ARG A 862 32.09 10.98 -32.43
CA ARG A 862 32.71 10.67 -31.14
C ARG A 862 33.89 11.56 -30.83
N ASP A 863 34.74 11.86 -31.82
CA ASP A 863 35.93 12.68 -31.58
C ASP A 863 35.59 14.16 -31.34
N GLU A 864 34.62 14.72 -32.07
CA GLU A 864 34.10 16.08 -31.81
C GLU A 864 33.46 16.16 -30.42
N VAL A 865 32.57 15.22 -30.09
CA VAL A 865 31.91 15.14 -28.78
C VAL A 865 32.91 15.01 -27.64
N PHE A 866 33.89 14.11 -27.76
CA PHE A 866 34.89 13.91 -26.71
C PHE A 866 35.89 15.06 -26.62
N SER A 867 36.14 15.80 -27.70
CA SER A 867 36.95 17.02 -27.66
C SER A 867 36.25 18.11 -26.86
N GLU A 868 34.96 18.31 -27.07
CA GLU A 868 34.18 19.30 -26.34
C GLU A 868 34.06 18.95 -24.85
N LEU A 869 33.86 17.67 -24.53
CA LEU A 869 33.83 17.20 -23.14
C LEU A 869 35.16 17.42 -22.42
N LYS A 870 36.30 17.25 -23.10
CA LYS A 870 37.63 17.55 -22.55
C LYS A 870 37.88 19.06 -22.33
N SER A 871 37.23 19.91 -23.10
CA SER A 871 37.29 21.37 -22.92
C SER A 871 36.43 21.81 -21.72
N PHE A 872 35.37 21.05 -21.46
CA PHE A 872 34.41 21.33 -20.40
C PHE A 872 34.92 20.97 -19.00
N PHE A 873 35.45 19.74 -18.83
CA PHE A 873 36.08 19.28 -17.59
C PHE A 873 37.48 19.89 -17.45
#